data_AF-A0A921I2X9-F1
#
_entry.id   AF-A0A921I2X9-F1
#
_cell.length_a   1.000
_cell.length_b   1.000
_cell.length_c   1.000
_cell.angle_alpha   90.00
_cell.angle_beta   90.00
_cell.angle_gamma   90.00
#
_symmetry.space_group_name_H-M   'P 1'
#
loop_
_entity.id
_entity.type
_entity.pdbx_description
1 polymer ?
#
loop_
_entity_poly.entity_id
_entity_poly.type
_entity_poly.pdbx_seq_one_letter_code
_entity_poly.pdbx_strand_id
1 'polypeptide(L)'
;MKVDVKYILFAATLSMGLFTSCTSSEEECKLPQSCHGLNMTELPQRWDEAIPLGNGLTGGLLWQKDGKLRLAIDRADLWDLRPVEAFKSPDHTYRFICDQVIRKKDMRPVYALIDDRTANDPAPTKIPAGALEFDVHKLGKVKEVALDLATAVCTILWENGVQARFFIPAEGNGGRFRFVNLPDTLSPELLAPLYQGRVTESDHQPGVNDLAALGYQSGTITSPAPGRLLYRQQAWGDVSYEIGLQWEQPHTGVLEGGYYVTSKGTWYSGDTGRADHLNISFDEALASHQNWWEQYWKQSSVSLPDTLLERQWYLEMYKFAAASRKNAPPICLQAIWTADNGQTPPWRGDFHSDLNTQLSYWAGYTANHLEESAVFTDWLWRIKENSEQFTRQFFQVEGLNVPCIATLTGQPIGGWSPYSHSPTTAGWLSYHFYQQWKYGMDSQFLKERAYPWVKEVARFFENVSVYDKQGKRKLPLSSSPEINDNRIDAWFMNTTNYDLANIRITYTVAKEMAEALGLMDEAAHYARQLDEWPDEAVDESGLLIAPGKPMDESHRHFSHLLSFHPFGLIDVSQGIKATNLILRSIKNVEDLGPDYWTGYTYAWLANMKARVADGNGALRNLHIFMNAFCSPNSFHLNGDQTDNGYSQYTYRPFTLEGNFACAAAIQEMLLQSHTGIIKVFPALPTSWKNVSFRNLRAMGAFLVSASYVNGEVASITVTSEKGGRMRLDNPFTSEITEKVMKPGETIVFGN
;
A
#
# COMPACT_ATOMS: atom_id res chain seq x y z
N MET A 1 73.21 15.81 31.01
CA MET A 1 74.59 15.93 30.48
C MET A 1 74.66 15.06 29.24
N LYS A 2 74.91 15.68 28.07
CA LYS A 2 75.54 15.18 26.81
C LYS A 2 75.32 13.72 26.36
N VAL A 3 75.19 13.35 25.08
CA VAL A 3 74.98 13.93 23.73
C VAL A 3 75.22 12.73 22.77
N ASP A 4 74.50 12.69 21.64
CA ASP A 4 74.80 12.05 20.32
C ASP A 4 75.18 10.55 20.22
N VAL A 5 74.53 9.68 19.43
CA VAL A 5 74.12 9.64 17.99
C VAL A 5 75.12 8.86 17.10
N LYS A 6 74.52 7.91 16.34
CA LYS A 6 74.95 7.17 15.10
C LYS A 6 75.94 5.99 15.30
N TYR A 7 75.62 4.77 14.83
CA TYR A 7 75.59 4.28 13.44
C TYR A 7 74.84 2.92 13.41
N ILE A 8 73.76 2.76 12.63
CA ILE A 8 73.64 2.09 11.32
C ILE A 8 74.13 0.61 11.25
N LEU A 9 73.19 -0.23 10.76
CA LEU A 9 73.30 -1.49 9.99
C LEU A 9 72.97 -2.83 10.71
N PHE A 10 72.12 -3.57 9.98
CA PHE A 10 71.86 -5.01 9.95
C PHE A 10 70.51 -5.57 10.45
N ALA A 11 69.96 -6.38 9.54
CA ALA A 11 68.68 -7.04 9.50
C ALA A 11 68.50 -8.13 10.57
N ALA A 12 67.23 -8.35 10.97
CA ALA A 12 66.79 -9.60 11.58
C ALA A 12 65.33 -9.90 11.24
N THR A 13 65.17 -10.71 10.19
CA THR A 13 64.26 -11.87 10.08
C THR A 13 62.82 -11.78 10.61
N LEU A 14 61.90 -11.84 9.64
CA LEU A 14 60.55 -12.41 9.69
C LEU A 14 60.50 -13.75 10.44
N SER A 15 59.46 -13.93 11.26
CA SER A 15 58.75 -15.21 11.36
C SER A 15 57.30 -14.97 11.78
N MET A 16 56.41 -15.41 10.89
CA MET A 16 54.96 -15.34 10.91
C MET A 16 54.30 -15.85 12.20
N GLY A 17 53.27 -15.11 12.64
CA GLY A 17 52.13 -15.63 13.38
C GLY A 17 50.86 -15.08 12.73
N LEU A 18 50.26 -15.87 11.84
CA LEU A 18 48.96 -15.60 11.21
C LEU A 18 47.85 -15.72 12.27
N PHE A 19 47.30 -14.59 12.70
CA PHE A 19 45.94 -14.54 13.22
C PHE A 19 45.03 -14.06 12.08
N THR A 20 44.45 -15.01 11.35
CA THR A 20 43.31 -14.73 10.47
C THR A 20 42.09 -14.55 11.36
N SER A 21 41.74 -13.30 11.64
CA SER A 21 40.38 -12.96 12.07
C SER A 21 39.46 -13.11 10.86
N CYS A 22 38.72 -14.22 10.79
CA CYS A 22 37.55 -14.31 9.93
C CYS A 22 36.45 -13.42 10.53
N THR A 23 36.55 -12.11 10.31
CA THR A 23 35.37 -11.25 10.32
C THR A 23 34.63 -11.53 9.04
N SER A 24 33.47 -12.18 9.13
CA SER A 24 32.48 -12.18 8.05
C SER A 24 32.19 -10.73 7.70
N SER A 25 32.72 -10.24 6.58
CA SER A 25 32.24 -8.99 6.01
C SER A 25 30.80 -9.24 5.60
N GLU A 26 29.85 -8.80 6.43
CA GLU A 26 28.47 -8.65 6.01
C GLU A 26 28.50 -7.70 4.81
N GLU A 27 28.37 -8.24 3.60
CA GLU A 27 28.13 -7.43 2.41
C GLU A 27 26.84 -6.64 2.64
N GLU A 28 26.95 -5.32 2.74
CA GLU A 28 25.83 -4.40 2.93
C GLU A 28 24.77 -4.57 1.82
N CYS A 29 23.51 -4.27 2.15
CA CYS A 29 22.44 -4.18 1.14
C CYS A 29 22.83 -3.19 0.04
N LYS A 30 22.64 -3.58 -1.21
CA LYS A 30 22.98 -2.73 -2.37
C LYS A 30 21.89 -1.69 -2.55
N LEU A 31 22.30 -0.43 -2.70
CA LEU A 31 21.41 0.64 -3.14
C LEU A 31 20.83 0.33 -4.53
N PRO A 32 19.63 0.84 -4.86
CA PRO A 32 19.10 0.76 -6.20
C PRO A 32 20.09 1.30 -7.24
N GLN A 33 20.10 0.69 -8.41
CA GLN A 33 20.89 1.12 -9.55
C GLN A 33 20.06 2.03 -10.46
N SER A 34 20.73 2.78 -11.34
CA SER A 34 20.04 3.68 -12.29
C SER A 34 19.04 2.95 -13.20
N CYS A 35 19.27 1.66 -13.51
CA CYS A 35 18.34 0.83 -14.28
C CYS A 35 17.03 0.52 -13.54
N HIS A 36 17.02 0.63 -12.20
CA HIS A 36 15.80 0.44 -11.40
C HIS A 36 14.88 1.65 -11.45
N GLY A 37 15.41 2.84 -11.75
CA GLY A 37 14.64 4.08 -11.84
C GLY A 37 13.75 4.23 -13.07
N LEU A 38 13.10 5.40 -13.15
CA LEU A 38 12.43 5.85 -14.37
C LEU A 38 13.46 6.60 -15.22
N ASN A 39 13.56 6.26 -16.50
CA ASN A 39 14.43 6.92 -17.45
C ASN A 39 13.65 7.13 -18.74
N MET A 40 13.37 8.39 -19.10
CA MET A 40 12.55 8.79 -20.24
C MET A 40 13.31 9.80 -21.10
N THR A 41 13.02 9.84 -22.41
CA THR A 41 13.64 10.78 -23.35
C THR A 41 12.79 12.03 -23.58
N GLU A 42 11.62 12.10 -22.98
CA GLU A 42 10.67 13.21 -23.07
C GLU A 42 9.93 13.36 -21.74
N LEU A 43 9.36 14.55 -21.51
CA LEU A 43 8.48 14.75 -20.36
C LEU A 43 7.16 14.01 -20.57
N PRO A 44 6.59 13.38 -19.54
CA PRO A 44 5.24 12.83 -19.62
C PRO A 44 4.24 13.91 -20.05
N GLN A 45 3.36 13.60 -20.99
CA GLN A 45 2.35 14.56 -21.50
C GLN A 45 1.01 14.46 -20.77
N ARG A 46 0.91 13.53 -19.81
CA ARG A 46 -0.30 13.27 -19.02
C ARG A 46 0.05 13.10 -17.56
N TRP A 47 -0.87 13.50 -16.70
CA TRP A 47 -0.68 13.47 -15.26
C TRP A 47 -0.64 12.04 -14.69
N ASP A 48 -1.35 11.08 -15.28
CA ASP A 48 -1.36 9.66 -14.89
C ASP A 48 -0.08 8.90 -15.31
N GLU A 49 0.81 9.57 -16.05
CA GLU A 49 2.12 9.07 -16.49
C GLU A 49 3.27 9.92 -15.92
N ALA A 50 2.95 10.90 -15.06
CA ALA A 50 3.89 11.84 -14.49
C ALA A 50 4.94 11.17 -13.60
N ILE A 51 6.08 11.82 -13.38
CA ILE A 51 7.09 11.34 -12.43
C ILE A 51 6.56 11.53 -10.99
N PRO A 52 6.36 10.45 -10.21
CA PRO A 52 5.84 10.55 -8.86
C PRO A 52 6.96 10.89 -7.87
N LEU A 53 6.69 11.86 -6.98
CA LEU A 53 7.54 12.23 -5.85
C LEU A 53 6.72 12.24 -4.57
N GLY A 54 7.30 11.91 -3.42
CA GLY A 54 6.56 11.94 -2.15
C GLY A 54 7.37 11.63 -0.90
N ASN A 55 6.77 11.93 0.26
CA ASN A 55 7.32 11.63 1.59
C ASN A 55 6.26 11.14 2.60
N GLY A 56 5.19 10.53 2.10
CA GLY A 56 4.04 10.01 2.83
C GLY A 56 3.01 11.07 3.21
N LEU A 57 3.43 12.31 3.46
CA LEU A 57 2.53 13.42 3.77
C LEU A 57 2.25 14.29 2.54
N THR A 58 3.29 14.72 1.83
CA THR A 58 3.20 15.58 0.65
C THR A 58 3.62 14.78 -0.58
N GLY A 59 2.87 14.92 -1.66
CA GLY A 59 3.18 14.31 -2.94
C GLY A 59 3.27 15.33 -4.06
N GLY A 60 3.88 14.89 -5.16
CA GLY A 60 3.89 15.66 -6.39
C GLY A 60 4.00 14.79 -7.62
N LEU A 61 3.41 15.28 -8.71
CA LEU A 61 3.45 14.67 -10.04
C LEU A 61 4.10 15.65 -11.01
N LEU A 62 5.24 15.29 -11.58
CA LEU A 62 5.97 16.13 -12.53
C LEU A 62 5.72 15.69 -13.97
N TRP A 63 5.13 16.57 -14.77
CA TRP A 63 4.75 16.31 -16.16
C TRP A 63 4.69 17.60 -17.00
N GLN A 64 4.47 17.50 -18.30
CA GLN A 64 4.35 18.64 -19.21
C GLN A 64 2.89 18.89 -19.56
N LYS A 65 2.43 20.12 -19.33
CA LYS A 65 1.07 20.58 -19.65
C LYS A 65 1.15 21.85 -20.48
N ASP A 66 0.55 21.84 -21.68
CA ASP A 66 0.56 22.98 -22.61
C ASP A 66 1.98 23.54 -22.85
N GLY A 67 2.93 22.62 -22.88
CA GLY A 67 4.37 22.83 -23.02
C GLY A 67 5.09 23.49 -21.83
N LYS A 68 4.39 23.79 -20.73
CA LYS A 68 5.00 24.15 -19.44
C LYS A 68 5.37 22.90 -18.65
N LEU A 69 6.44 22.97 -17.86
CA LEU A 69 6.76 21.94 -16.86
C LEU A 69 5.87 22.18 -15.64
N ARG A 70 5.06 21.19 -15.29
CA ARG A 70 4.07 21.26 -14.22
C ARG A 70 4.41 20.28 -13.11
N LEU A 71 4.45 20.78 -11.89
CA LEU A 71 4.49 19.97 -10.67
C LEU A 71 3.13 20.08 -9.99
N ALA A 72 2.26 19.08 -10.18
CA ALA A 72 1.04 18.97 -9.37
C ALA A 72 1.44 18.73 -7.92
N ILE A 73 0.80 19.41 -6.98
CA ILE A 73 1.07 19.33 -5.55
C ILE A 73 -0.14 18.75 -4.85
N ASP A 74 0.11 17.82 -3.94
CA ASP A 74 -0.93 17.18 -3.16
C ASP A 74 -0.43 16.88 -1.74
N ARG A 75 -1.37 16.62 -0.83
CA ARG A 75 -1.08 16.28 0.56
C ARG A 75 -2.14 15.28 1.07
N ALA A 76 -1.66 14.24 1.76
CA ALA A 76 -2.43 13.06 2.14
C ALA A 76 -3.71 13.37 2.95
N ASP A 77 -3.67 14.41 3.79
CA ASP A 77 -4.75 14.76 4.71
C ASP A 77 -5.71 15.83 4.19
N LEU A 78 -5.56 16.28 2.93
CA LEU A 78 -6.51 17.21 2.32
C LEU A 78 -7.78 16.51 1.89
N TRP A 79 -8.82 16.64 2.72
CA TRP A 79 -10.11 16.01 2.53
C TRP A 79 -11.26 17.01 2.77
N ASP A 80 -12.29 16.94 1.95
CA ASP A 80 -13.62 17.40 2.32
C ASP A 80 -14.26 16.33 3.22
N LEU A 81 -14.40 16.63 4.51
CA LEU A 81 -14.99 15.72 5.51
C LEU A 81 -16.47 16.01 5.78
N ARG A 82 -17.16 16.68 4.85
CA ARG A 82 -18.60 16.96 4.95
C ARG A 82 -19.37 15.66 5.20
N PRO A 83 -20.22 15.62 6.24
CA PRO A 83 -20.99 14.42 6.55
C PRO A 83 -22.04 14.17 5.48
N VAL A 84 -22.35 12.90 5.26
CA VAL A 84 -23.50 12.48 4.45
C VAL A 84 -24.76 12.66 5.28
N GLU A 85 -25.53 13.71 5.03
CA GLU A 85 -26.67 14.09 5.88
C GLU A 85 -27.71 12.96 6.01
N ALA A 86 -27.91 12.18 4.95
CA ALA A 86 -28.84 11.05 4.95
C ALA A 86 -28.50 9.99 6.00
N PHE A 87 -27.22 9.83 6.39
CA PHE A 87 -26.78 8.86 7.40
C PHE A 87 -27.11 9.26 8.84
N LYS A 88 -27.64 10.48 9.06
CA LYS A 88 -28.26 10.84 10.35
C LYS A 88 -29.68 10.27 10.51
N SER A 89 -30.25 9.70 9.45
CA SER A 89 -31.56 9.05 9.52
C SER A 89 -31.55 7.89 10.52
N PRO A 90 -32.59 7.72 11.35
CA PRO A 90 -32.72 6.54 12.20
C PRO A 90 -32.85 5.23 11.40
N ASP A 91 -33.14 5.31 10.09
CA ASP A 91 -33.22 4.16 9.19
C ASP A 91 -31.83 3.74 8.65
N HIS A 92 -30.76 4.50 8.89
CA HIS A 92 -29.40 4.10 8.51
C HIS A 92 -28.86 3.03 9.47
N THR A 93 -29.42 1.82 9.33
CA THR A 93 -29.12 0.67 10.17
C THR A 93 -29.04 -0.61 9.35
N TYR A 94 -28.24 -1.56 9.81
CA TYR A 94 -28.14 -2.90 9.24
C TYR A 94 -29.48 -3.64 9.31
N ARG A 95 -30.27 -3.41 10.37
CA ARG A 95 -31.61 -3.96 10.52
C ARG A 95 -32.56 -3.47 9.41
N PHE A 96 -32.47 -2.20 9.03
CA PHE A 96 -33.26 -1.67 7.92
C PHE A 96 -32.94 -2.40 6.61
N ILE A 97 -31.66 -2.62 6.29
CA ILE A 97 -31.25 -3.41 5.11
C ILE A 97 -31.79 -4.84 5.20
N CYS A 98 -31.64 -5.50 6.36
CA CYS A 98 -32.19 -6.84 6.59
C CYS A 98 -33.69 -6.89 6.32
N ASP A 99 -34.46 -5.91 6.80
CA ASP A 99 -35.90 -5.84 6.57
C ASP A 99 -36.25 -5.61 5.09
N GLN A 100 -35.49 -4.76 4.38
CA GLN A 100 -35.69 -4.51 2.96
C GLN A 100 -35.40 -5.74 2.09
N VAL A 101 -34.30 -6.44 2.35
CA VAL A 101 -33.89 -7.63 1.59
C VAL A 101 -34.77 -8.84 1.92
N ILE A 102 -34.92 -9.17 3.21
CA ILE A 102 -35.50 -10.44 3.64
C ILE A 102 -37.03 -10.41 3.56
N ARG A 103 -37.65 -9.31 4.01
CA ARG A 103 -39.12 -9.24 4.19
C ARG A 103 -39.81 -8.50 3.06
N LYS A 104 -39.31 -7.29 2.72
CA LYS A 104 -39.96 -6.42 1.73
C LYS A 104 -39.60 -6.77 0.29
N LYS A 105 -38.38 -7.29 0.08
CA LYS A 105 -37.80 -7.57 -1.23
C LYS A 105 -37.78 -6.32 -2.14
N ASP A 106 -37.45 -5.17 -1.56
CA ASP A 106 -37.41 -3.88 -2.25
C ASP A 106 -36.17 -3.09 -1.83
N MET A 107 -35.21 -2.96 -2.74
CA MET A 107 -33.95 -2.28 -2.48
C MET A 107 -34.00 -0.76 -2.73
N ARG A 108 -35.07 -0.23 -3.35
CA ARG A 108 -35.15 1.22 -3.67
C ARG A 108 -34.95 2.13 -2.45
N PRO A 109 -35.47 1.81 -1.26
CA PRO A 109 -35.20 2.61 -0.07
C PRO A 109 -33.73 2.56 0.38
N VAL A 110 -33.05 1.42 0.20
CA VAL A 110 -31.61 1.28 0.48
C VAL A 110 -30.81 2.12 -0.51
N TYR A 111 -31.16 2.05 -1.80
CA TYR A 111 -30.50 2.84 -2.85
C TYR A 111 -30.57 4.34 -2.56
N ALA A 112 -31.76 4.85 -2.27
CA ALA A 112 -31.96 6.27 -1.98
C ALA A 112 -31.17 6.76 -0.76
N LEU A 113 -31.10 5.92 0.29
CA LEU A 113 -30.45 6.24 1.55
C LEU A 113 -28.92 6.13 1.49
N ILE A 114 -28.38 5.09 0.82
CA ILE A 114 -26.97 4.70 0.88
C ILE A 114 -26.26 4.81 -0.46
N ASP A 115 -26.81 4.18 -1.50
CA ASP A 115 -26.04 3.94 -2.72
C ASP A 115 -26.01 5.19 -3.61
N ASP A 116 -27.14 5.89 -3.71
CA ASP A 116 -27.28 7.11 -4.51
C ASP A 116 -26.42 8.27 -3.95
N ARG A 117 -25.89 8.14 -2.73
CA ARG A 117 -25.01 9.16 -2.11
C ARG A 117 -23.77 9.40 -2.96
N THR A 118 -23.18 8.36 -3.54
CA THR A 118 -21.98 8.50 -4.39
C THR A 118 -22.25 9.23 -5.70
N ALA A 119 -23.52 9.32 -6.15
CA ALA A 119 -23.89 10.10 -7.33
C ALA A 119 -24.39 11.51 -6.97
N ASN A 120 -25.11 11.65 -5.86
CA ASN A 120 -25.78 12.89 -5.49
C ASN A 120 -24.90 13.86 -4.68
N ASP A 121 -23.98 13.33 -3.87
CA ASP A 121 -23.23 14.13 -2.91
C ASP A 121 -21.76 14.24 -3.38
N PRO A 122 -21.22 15.44 -3.67
CA PRO A 122 -19.85 15.60 -4.17
C PRO A 122 -18.78 15.40 -3.09
N ALA A 123 -19.18 15.25 -1.82
CA ALA A 123 -18.35 15.04 -0.65
C ALA A 123 -19.04 14.05 0.31
N PRO A 124 -18.33 13.38 1.23
CA PRO A 124 -16.90 13.53 1.51
C PRO A 124 -15.99 12.94 0.41
N THR A 125 -14.81 13.53 0.23
CA THR A 125 -13.81 13.12 -0.78
C THR A 125 -12.44 13.69 -0.45
N LYS A 126 -11.37 13.03 -0.89
CA LYS A 126 -10.05 13.65 -0.96
C LYS A 126 -10.07 14.81 -1.98
N ILE A 127 -9.29 15.87 -1.74
CA ILE A 127 -9.21 17.06 -2.60
C ILE A 127 -7.75 17.39 -2.97
N PRO A 128 -7.48 17.92 -4.19
CA PRO A 128 -6.13 18.31 -4.60
C PRO A 128 -5.69 19.65 -3.98
N ALA A 129 -4.38 19.87 -3.83
CA ALA A 129 -3.86 21.10 -3.23
C ALA A 129 -3.70 22.23 -4.26
N GLY A 130 -2.93 22.02 -5.33
CA GLY A 130 -2.57 23.05 -6.32
C GLY A 130 -1.43 22.58 -7.21
N ALA A 131 -0.75 23.50 -7.91
CA ALA A 131 0.41 23.14 -8.74
C ALA A 131 1.40 24.29 -8.91
N LEU A 132 2.63 23.94 -9.29
CA LEU A 132 3.62 24.88 -9.81
C LEU A 132 3.79 24.68 -11.32
N GLU A 133 3.99 25.78 -12.05
CA GLU A 133 4.35 25.74 -13.46
C GLU A 133 5.60 26.55 -13.76
N PHE A 134 6.40 26.04 -14.71
CA PHE A 134 7.59 26.69 -15.23
C PHE A 134 7.48 26.75 -16.76
N ASP A 135 7.63 27.95 -17.34
CA ASP A 135 7.67 28.10 -18.80
C ASP A 135 9.01 27.59 -19.36
N VAL A 136 9.01 26.34 -19.80
CA VAL A 136 10.19 25.65 -20.33
C VAL A 136 10.25 25.64 -21.86
N HIS A 137 9.31 26.29 -22.56
CA HIS A 137 9.23 26.28 -24.02
C HIS A 137 10.52 26.75 -24.70
N LYS A 138 11.21 27.72 -24.09
CA LYS A 138 12.46 28.30 -24.60
C LYS A 138 13.70 27.45 -24.28
N LEU A 139 13.59 26.43 -23.42
CA LEU A 139 14.72 25.58 -23.04
C LEU A 139 15.06 24.55 -24.11
N GLY A 140 14.24 24.40 -25.14
CA GLY A 140 14.45 23.49 -26.26
C GLY A 140 14.08 22.06 -25.91
N LYS A 141 14.70 21.09 -26.60
CA LYS A 141 14.35 19.68 -26.51
C LYS A 141 14.92 19.05 -25.23
N VAL A 142 14.08 18.28 -24.55
CA VAL A 142 14.48 17.43 -23.41
C VAL A 142 15.35 16.29 -23.95
N LYS A 143 16.48 16.06 -23.29
CA LYS A 143 17.40 14.96 -23.57
C LYS A 143 17.07 13.75 -22.69
N GLU A 144 16.77 13.98 -21.42
CA GLU A 144 16.56 12.94 -20.42
C GLU A 144 15.70 13.43 -19.26
N VAL A 145 14.82 12.56 -18.76
CA VAL A 145 14.08 12.69 -17.50
C VAL A 145 14.35 11.42 -16.70
N ALA A 146 15.00 11.57 -15.55
CA ALA A 146 15.41 10.44 -14.72
C ALA A 146 14.90 10.59 -13.28
N LEU A 147 14.20 9.58 -12.75
CA LEU A 147 13.95 9.43 -11.32
C LEU A 147 14.91 8.37 -10.77
N ASP A 148 15.93 8.81 -10.05
CA ASP A 148 16.87 7.93 -9.36
C ASP A 148 16.27 7.46 -8.03
N LEU A 149 16.06 6.16 -7.87
CA LEU A 149 15.43 5.60 -6.67
C LEU A 149 16.36 5.58 -5.45
N ALA A 150 17.69 5.55 -5.66
CA ALA A 150 18.64 5.58 -4.56
C ALA A 150 18.62 6.92 -3.82
N THR A 151 18.36 8.00 -4.56
CA THR A 151 18.33 9.36 -4.03
C THR A 151 16.93 9.97 -3.96
N ALA A 152 15.95 9.37 -4.65
CA ALA A 152 14.59 9.87 -4.86
C ALA A 152 14.51 11.27 -5.50
N VAL A 153 15.49 11.59 -6.35
CA VAL A 153 15.58 12.87 -7.05
C VAL A 153 15.19 12.68 -8.50
N CYS A 154 14.24 13.50 -8.96
CA CYS A 154 13.96 13.65 -10.38
C CYS A 154 14.93 14.67 -10.99
N THR A 155 15.63 14.28 -12.06
CA THR A 155 16.52 15.15 -12.85
C THR A 155 16.01 15.23 -14.28
N ILE A 156 15.87 16.45 -14.80
CA ILE A 156 15.57 16.72 -16.21
C ILE A 156 16.77 17.39 -16.84
N LEU A 157 17.22 16.90 -17.99
CA LEU A 157 18.33 17.44 -18.76
C LEU A 157 17.83 17.83 -20.15
N TRP A 158 18.17 19.04 -20.60
CA TRP A 158 17.89 19.52 -21.95
C TRP A 158 19.14 19.41 -22.84
N GLU A 159 18.95 19.34 -24.16
CA GLU A 159 20.06 19.20 -25.13
C GLU A 159 21.04 20.39 -25.09
N ASN A 160 20.59 21.57 -24.66
CA ASN A 160 21.42 22.77 -24.49
C ASN A 160 22.22 22.80 -23.17
N GLY A 161 22.11 21.77 -22.32
CA GLY A 161 22.84 21.65 -21.06
C GLY A 161 22.13 22.26 -19.84
N VAL A 162 20.92 22.80 -19.99
CA VAL A 162 20.07 23.14 -18.85
C VAL A 162 19.74 21.87 -18.08
N GLN A 163 19.80 21.94 -16.75
CA GLN A 163 19.40 20.84 -15.88
C GLN A 163 18.44 21.35 -14.81
N ALA A 164 17.37 20.60 -14.54
CA ALA A 164 16.47 20.82 -13.42
C ALA A 164 16.49 19.61 -12.47
N ARG A 165 16.41 19.85 -11.16
CA ARG A 165 16.27 18.81 -10.13
C ARG A 165 15.06 19.11 -9.26
N PHE A 166 14.28 18.08 -8.97
CA PHE A 166 13.10 18.13 -8.12
C PHE A 166 13.14 16.98 -7.12
N PHE A 167 12.83 17.27 -5.86
CA PHE A 167 12.61 16.24 -4.85
C PHE A 167 11.68 16.76 -3.75
N ILE A 168 11.01 15.83 -3.07
CA ILE A 168 10.26 16.12 -1.85
C ILE A 168 11.11 15.59 -0.69
N PRO A 169 11.74 16.46 0.11
CA PRO A 169 12.50 16.07 1.29
C PRO A 169 11.81 14.98 2.11
N ALA A 170 12.58 13.99 2.56
CA ALA A 170 12.05 12.84 3.28
C ALA A 170 11.43 13.23 4.64
N GLU A 171 11.76 14.41 5.13
CA GLU A 171 11.16 15.07 6.28
C GLU A 171 10.66 16.47 5.87
N GLY A 172 9.54 16.89 6.42
CA GLY A 172 8.93 18.19 6.12
C GLY A 172 7.62 18.08 5.34
N ASN A 173 7.13 19.22 4.87
CA ASN A 173 5.77 19.40 4.36
C ASN A 173 5.73 20.01 2.95
N GLY A 174 6.78 19.80 2.15
CA GLY A 174 7.01 20.58 0.95
C GLY A 174 8.10 20.02 0.04
N GLY A 175 8.28 20.61 -1.14
CA GLY A 175 9.27 20.18 -2.13
C GLY A 175 10.39 21.20 -2.36
N ARG A 176 11.41 20.77 -3.10
CA ARG A 176 12.59 21.55 -3.51
C ARG A 176 12.78 21.45 -5.02
N PHE A 177 13.22 22.54 -5.63
CA PHE A 177 13.60 22.57 -7.04
C PHE A 177 14.85 23.43 -7.26
N ARG A 178 15.66 23.04 -8.26
CA ARG A 178 16.82 23.83 -8.71
C ARG A 178 17.00 23.65 -10.22
N PHE A 179 17.16 24.75 -10.93
CA PHE A 179 17.57 24.81 -12.33
C PHE A 179 18.98 25.39 -12.42
N VAL A 180 19.81 24.82 -13.28
CA VAL A 180 21.16 25.30 -13.56
C VAL A 180 21.41 25.41 -15.07
N ASN A 181 22.38 26.25 -15.44
CA ASN A 181 22.73 26.58 -16.83
C ASN A 181 21.58 27.23 -17.63
N LEU A 182 20.67 27.94 -16.95
CA LEU A 182 19.57 28.64 -17.61
C LEU A 182 20.09 29.72 -18.58
N PRO A 183 19.60 29.77 -19.83
CA PRO A 183 19.97 30.82 -20.79
C PRO A 183 19.34 32.18 -20.45
N ASP A 184 18.17 32.16 -19.79
CA ASP A 184 17.37 33.32 -19.43
C ASP A 184 16.71 33.11 -18.06
N THR A 185 16.19 34.20 -17.48
CA THR A 185 15.39 34.19 -16.24
C THR A 185 14.17 33.29 -16.39
N LEU A 186 14.04 32.31 -15.49
CA LEU A 186 12.85 31.48 -15.30
C LEU A 186 12.21 31.83 -13.96
N SER A 187 10.87 31.88 -13.93
CA SER A 187 10.10 32.13 -12.70
C SER A 187 9.00 31.09 -12.57
N PRO A 188 8.78 30.52 -11.38
CA PRO A 188 7.65 29.64 -11.13
C PRO A 188 6.34 30.42 -11.02
N GLU A 189 5.25 29.82 -11.51
CA GLU A 189 3.87 30.24 -11.28
C GLU A 189 3.21 29.29 -10.27
N LEU A 190 2.37 29.82 -9.38
CA LEU A 190 1.56 29.03 -8.44
C LEU A 190 0.12 29.01 -8.93
N LEU A 191 -0.45 27.84 -9.17
CA LEU A 191 -1.81 27.67 -9.68
C LEU A 191 -2.74 27.06 -8.62
N ALA A 192 -3.94 27.65 -8.49
CA ALA A 192 -5.02 27.15 -7.64
C ALA A 192 -5.85 26.07 -8.37
N PRO A 193 -6.42 25.08 -7.64
CA PRO A 193 -7.40 24.18 -8.22
C PRO A 193 -8.66 24.90 -8.71
N LEU A 194 -9.31 24.34 -9.72
CA LEU A 194 -10.49 24.92 -10.38
C LEU A 194 -11.78 24.65 -9.58
N TYR A 195 -11.89 25.21 -8.38
CA TYR A 195 -13.11 25.10 -7.56
C TYR A 195 -14.30 25.96 -8.06
N GLN A 196 -14.09 26.81 -9.06
CA GLN A 196 -15.13 27.59 -9.73
C GLN A 196 -14.94 27.56 -11.24
N GLY A 197 -16.05 27.61 -11.99
CA GLY A 197 -16.05 27.48 -13.45
C GLY A 197 -16.41 26.06 -13.92
N ARG A 198 -16.38 25.84 -15.23
CA ARG A 198 -16.57 24.51 -15.84
C ARG A 198 -15.27 24.03 -16.44
N VAL A 199 -14.98 22.74 -16.29
CA VAL A 199 -13.91 22.07 -17.02
C VAL A 199 -14.37 21.88 -18.46
N THR A 200 -13.61 22.40 -19.43
CA THR A 200 -13.97 22.34 -20.86
C THR A 200 -13.46 21.08 -21.57
N GLU A 201 -12.49 20.38 -20.97
CA GLU A 201 -11.95 19.10 -21.43
C GLU A 201 -11.92 18.14 -20.24
N SER A 202 -12.80 17.14 -20.22
CA SER A 202 -12.80 16.11 -19.18
C SER A 202 -12.50 14.75 -19.79
N ASP A 203 -11.48 14.08 -19.25
CA ASP A 203 -11.35 12.64 -19.40
C ASP A 203 -12.47 12.01 -18.56
N HIS A 204 -13.51 11.48 -19.20
CA HIS A 204 -14.63 10.83 -18.50
C HIS A 204 -14.14 9.56 -17.78
N GLN A 205 -13.92 9.65 -16.46
CA GLN A 205 -13.60 8.52 -15.59
C GLN A 205 -14.81 8.13 -14.73
N PRO A 206 -14.99 6.84 -14.39
CA PRO A 206 -16.03 6.43 -13.44
C PRO A 206 -15.80 7.03 -12.03
N GLY A 207 -16.88 7.46 -11.37
CA GLY A 207 -16.84 7.82 -9.95
C GLY A 207 -16.16 9.16 -9.62
N VAL A 208 -16.06 10.09 -10.57
CA VAL A 208 -15.50 11.43 -10.38
C VAL A 208 -16.57 12.52 -10.45
N ASN A 209 -16.27 13.69 -9.88
CA ASN A 209 -17.06 14.91 -9.99
C ASN A 209 -16.15 16.07 -10.41
N ASP A 210 -16.69 17.07 -11.09
CA ASP A 210 -15.98 18.34 -11.27
C ASP A 210 -15.68 18.96 -9.89
N LEU A 211 -14.48 19.51 -9.68
CA LEU A 211 -14.13 20.15 -8.40
C LEU A 211 -15.10 21.28 -8.02
N ALA A 212 -15.68 21.97 -9.00
CA ALA A 212 -16.67 23.02 -8.79
C ALA A 212 -17.95 22.52 -8.09
N ALA A 213 -18.26 21.22 -8.16
CA ALA A 213 -19.40 20.64 -7.46
C ALA A 213 -19.26 20.72 -5.93
N LEU A 214 -18.03 20.84 -5.40
CA LEU A 214 -17.78 20.98 -3.96
C LEU A 214 -18.31 22.30 -3.38
N GLY A 215 -18.50 23.32 -4.24
CA GLY A 215 -19.13 24.60 -3.89
C GLY A 215 -18.21 25.59 -3.17
N TYR A 216 -16.89 25.43 -3.25
CA TYR A 216 -15.96 26.34 -2.58
C TYR A 216 -15.88 27.70 -3.28
N GLN A 217 -15.54 28.73 -2.50
CA GLN A 217 -15.05 29.96 -3.08
C GLN A 217 -13.60 29.77 -3.54
N SER A 218 -13.22 30.41 -4.65
CA SER A 218 -11.82 30.39 -5.08
C SER A 218 -10.93 31.02 -4.02
N GLY A 219 -9.86 30.31 -3.64
CA GLY A 219 -8.85 30.83 -2.76
C GLY A 219 -8.07 32.01 -3.36
N THR A 220 -7.17 32.60 -2.58
CA THR A 220 -6.45 33.81 -2.97
C THR A 220 -4.96 33.54 -3.12
N ILE A 221 -4.37 33.96 -4.24
CA ILE A 221 -2.91 33.98 -4.44
C ILE A 221 -2.41 35.39 -4.21
N THR A 222 -1.40 35.55 -3.37
CA THR A 222 -0.77 36.84 -3.05
C THR A 222 0.75 36.75 -3.20
N SER A 223 1.40 37.88 -3.44
CA SER A 223 2.85 38.00 -3.54
C SER A 223 3.38 38.82 -2.35
N PRO A 224 3.58 38.20 -1.16
CA PRO A 224 3.94 38.94 0.06
C PRO A 224 5.31 39.63 -0.02
N ALA A 225 6.22 39.14 -0.86
CA ALA A 225 7.53 39.73 -1.14
C ALA A 225 8.03 39.27 -2.52
N PRO A 226 9.04 39.92 -3.12
CA PRO A 226 9.71 39.40 -4.32
C PRO A 226 10.19 37.95 -4.12
N GLY A 227 9.97 37.10 -5.12
CA GLY A 227 10.34 35.69 -5.04
C GLY A 227 9.51 34.86 -4.06
N ARG A 228 8.34 35.35 -3.63
CA ARG A 228 7.42 34.63 -2.74
C ARG A 228 5.98 34.71 -3.24
N LEU A 229 5.31 33.57 -3.31
CA LEU A 229 3.87 33.46 -3.55
C LEU A 229 3.20 32.70 -2.41
N LEU A 230 1.95 33.05 -2.14
CA LEU A 230 1.16 32.43 -1.09
C LEU A 230 -0.26 32.22 -1.57
N TYR A 231 -0.69 30.96 -1.59
CA TYR A 231 -2.07 30.56 -1.88
C TYR A 231 -2.76 30.08 -0.61
N ARG A 232 -3.98 30.54 -0.36
CA ARG A 232 -4.84 30.07 0.74
C ARG A 232 -6.20 29.66 0.23
N GLN A 233 -6.66 28.50 0.67
CA GLN A 233 -7.97 27.95 0.32
C GLN A 233 -8.74 27.57 1.58
N GLN A 234 -9.96 28.07 1.68
CA GLN A 234 -10.95 27.59 2.63
C GLN A 234 -11.71 26.44 1.96
N ALA A 235 -11.67 25.24 2.54
CA ALA A 235 -12.47 24.10 2.10
C ALA A 235 -13.74 24.02 2.98
N TRP A 236 -14.29 22.83 3.17
CA TRP A 236 -15.49 22.64 3.98
C TRP A 236 -15.20 22.68 5.50
N GLY A 237 -16.10 23.31 6.26
CA GLY A 237 -16.01 23.39 7.72
C GLY A 237 -14.74 24.11 8.17
N ASP A 238 -14.03 23.51 9.14
CA ASP A 238 -12.76 24.05 9.65
C ASP A 238 -11.55 23.70 8.76
N VAL A 239 -11.76 22.95 7.68
CA VAL A 239 -10.68 22.53 6.79
C VAL A 239 -10.24 23.71 5.93
N SER A 240 -8.97 24.04 6.01
CA SER A 240 -8.32 25.02 5.13
C SER A 240 -6.87 24.61 4.89
N TYR A 241 -6.28 25.11 3.82
CA TYR A 241 -4.89 24.81 3.50
C TYR A 241 -4.18 26.01 2.85
N GLU A 242 -2.86 25.98 2.94
CA GLU A 242 -1.98 27.02 2.43
C GLU A 242 -0.84 26.38 1.64
N ILE A 243 -0.53 26.95 0.47
CA ILE A 243 0.69 26.67 -0.28
C ILE A 243 1.57 27.92 -0.27
N GLY A 244 2.73 27.83 0.36
CA GLY A 244 3.75 28.88 0.28
C GLY A 244 4.85 28.46 -0.69
N LEU A 245 5.24 29.36 -1.58
CA LEU A 245 6.31 29.16 -2.56
C LEU A 245 7.36 30.26 -2.35
N GLN A 246 8.63 29.87 -2.31
CA GLN A 246 9.77 30.80 -2.29
C GLN A 246 10.84 30.36 -3.27
N TRP A 247 11.41 31.31 -3.99
CA TRP A 247 12.54 31.08 -4.89
C TRP A 247 13.45 32.29 -4.97
N GLU A 248 14.68 32.04 -5.41
CA GLU A 248 15.69 33.05 -5.65
C GLU A 248 16.56 32.68 -6.85
N GLN A 249 17.38 33.64 -7.28
CA GLN A 249 18.40 33.45 -8.32
C GLN A 249 19.77 33.80 -7.71
N PRO A 250 20.45 32.83 -7.08
CA PRO A 250 21.69 33.09 -6.34
C PRO A 250 22.78 33.72 -7.22
N HIS A 251 22.83 33.34 -8.50
CA HIS A 251 23.67 33.92 -9.54
C HIS A 251 23.12 33.60 -10.93
N THR A 252 23.66 34.26 -11.96
CA THR A 252 23.25 34.08 -13.36
C THR A 252 23.19 32.61 -13.78
N GLY A 253 22.09 32.22 -14.42
CA GLY A 253 21.89 30.87 -14.93
C GLY A 253 21.39 29.86 -13.88
N VAL A 254 21.10 30.29 -12.64
CA VAL A 254 20.54 29.41 -11.60
C VAL A 254 19.27 29.98 -10.98
N LEU A 255 18.27 29.12 -10.86
CA LEU A 255 17.03 29.33 -10.12
C LEU A 255 16.95 28.23 -9.08
N GLU A 256 16.71 28.56 -7.82
CA GLU A 256 16.42 27.57 -6.80
C GLU A 256 15.31 28.02 -5.87
N GLY A 257 14.59 27.06 -5.30
CA GLY A 257 13.48 27.35 -4.42
C GLY A 257 12.82 26.11 -3.84
N GLY A 258 11.71 26.35 -3.19
CA GLY A 258 10.88 25.30 -2.61
C GLY A 258 9.48 25.79 -2.33
N TYR A 259 8.60 24.84 -2.08
CA TYR A 259 7.24 25.11 -1.63
C TYR A 259 6.98 24.32 -0.35
N TYR A 260 5.96 24.73 0.40
CA TYR A 260 5.37 23.95 1.48
C TYR A 260 3.85 23.93 1.34
N VAL A 261 3.22 22.89 1.87
CA VAL A 261 1.77 22.76 1.98
C VAL A 261 1.45 22.56 3.45
N THR A 262 0.54 23.35 4.00
CA THR A 262 0.00 23.15 5.37
C THR A 262 -1.50 23.03 5.33
N SER A 263 -2.06 22.25 6.24
CA SER A 263 -3.50 22.05 6.43
C SER A 263 -3.91 22.42 7.85
N LYS A 264 -5.17 22.82 8.01
CA LYS A 264 -5.91 23.00 9.26
C LYS A 264 -7.21 22.21 9.20
N GLY A 265 -7.76 21.85 10.37
CA GLY A 265 -9.06 21.19 10.48
C GLY A 265 -9.02 19.67 10.33
N THR A 266 -7.84 19.05 10.30
CA THR A 266 -7.62 17.60 10.14
C THR A 266 -6.78 17.07 11.30
N TRP A 267 -6.79 15.76 11.55
CA TRP A 267 -5.93 15.15 12.60
C TRP A 267 -4.43 15.17 12.28
N TYR A 268 -4.06 15.56 11.06
CA TYR A 268 -2.68 15.64 10.57
C TYR A 268 -2.31 17.08 10.19
N SER A 269 -3.11 18.05 10.64
CA SER A 269 -2.84 19.47 10.47
C SER A 269 -1.49 19.83 11.09
N GLY A 270 -0.74 20.66 10.38
CA GLY A 270 0.54 21.21 10.85
C GLY A 270 0.41 22.68 11.27
N ASP A 271 1.47 23.24 11.86
CA ASP A 271 1.54 24.67 12.11
C ASP A 271 1.43 25.46 10.80
N THR A 272 0.47 26.37 10.70
CA THR A 272 0.32 27.27 9.54
C THR A 272 1.13 28.54 9.73
N GLY A 273 1.64 29.11 8.63
CA GLY A 273 2.09 30.50 8.60
C GLY A 273 3.50 30.76 9.13
N ARG A 274 4.38 29.76 9.17
CA ARG A 274 5.82 30.01 9.35
C ARG A 274 6.54 29.96 8.00
N ALA A 275 7.24 31.05 7.67
CA ALA A 275 8.24 31.09 6.61
C ALA A 275 9.45 30.18 6.90
N ASP A 276 9.49 29.52 8.05
CA ASP A 276 10.63 28.74 8.52
C ASP A 276 10.80 27.37 7.82
N HIS A 277 9.84 26.93 7.00
CA HIS A 277 9.88 25.61 6.33
C HIS A 277 10.92 25.50 5.21
N LEU A 278 11.51 26.63 4.79
CA LEU A 278 12.53 26.72 3.73
C LEU A 278 13.87 27.28 4.25
N ASN A 279 14.11 27.20 5.57
CA ASN A 279 15.27 27.84 6.23
C ASN A 279 16.63 27.15 6.02
N ILE A 280 16.63 25.95 5.43
CA ILE A 280 17.87 25.25 5.05
C ILE A 280 18.08 25.34 3.54
N SER A 281 19.34 25.36 3.13
CA SER A 281 19.71 25.40 1.71
C SER A 281 19.22 24.17 0.95
N PHE A 282 19.16 24.26 -0.38
CA PHE A 282 18.82 23.12 -1.23
C PHE A 282 19.79 21.94 -1.00
N ASP A 283 21.09 22.21 -0.84
CA ASP A 283 22.09 21.16 -0.67
C ASP A 283 22.00 20.49 0.72
N GLU A 284 21.71 21.24 1.78
CA GLU A 284 21.42 20.66 3.10
C GLU A 284 20.16 19.81 3.09
N ALA A 285 19.08 20.28 2.44
CA ALA A 285 17.85 19.51 2.28
C ALA A 285 18.08 18.23 1.48
N LEU A 286 18.89 18.31 0.43
CA LEU A 286 19.25 17.19 -0.43
C LEU A 286 20.06 16.15 0.35
N ALA A 287 21.06 16.57 1.12
CA ALA A 287 21.89 15.66 1.92
C ALA A 287 21.06 14.90 2.96
N SER A 288 20.16 15.58 3.68
CA SER A 288 19.27 14.92 4.64
C SER A 288 18.31 13.94 3.96
N HIS A 289 17.72 14.34 2.83
CA HIS A 289 16.85 13.49 2.03
C HIS A 289 17.55 12.22 1.53
N GLN A 290 18.74 12.37 0.94
CA GLN A 290 19.54 11.25 0.46
C GLN A 290 19.95 10.31 1.58
N ASN A 291 20.34 10.86 2.74
CA ASN A 291 20.65 10.04 3.92
C ASN A 291 19.43 9.20 4.36
N TRP A 292 18.23 9.77 4.36
CA TRP A 292 17.03 9.00 4.69
C TRP A 292 16.79 7.85 3.71
N TRP A 293 16.88 8.11 2.40
CA TRP A 293 16.71 7.07 1.38
C TRP A 293 17.79 5.99 1.42
N GLU A 294 19.03 6.36 1.73
CA GLU A 294 20.10 5.39 1.97
C GLU A 294 19.75 4.44 3.13
N GLN A 295 19.23 4.97 4.25
CA GLN A 295 18.80 4.12 5.38
C GLN A 295 17.60 3.24 5.02
N TYR A 296 16.65 3.76 4.24
CA TYR A 296 15.52 2.99 3.74
C TYR A 296 16.01 1.78 2.94
N TRP A 297 16.86 2.00 1.92
CA TRP A 297 17.36 0.92 1.05
C TRP A 297 18.36 -0.02 1.73
N LYS A 298 18.96 0.36 2.86
CA LYS A 298 19.79 -0.56 3.67
C LYS A 298 18.98 -1.65 4.36
N GLN A 299 17.66 -1.50 4.50
CA GLN A 299 16.83 -2.47 5.23
C GLN A 299 16.68 -3.81 4.51
N SER A 300 16.54 -3.82 3.18
CA SER A 300 16.48 -5.05 2.38
C SER A 300 16.81 -4.80 0.91
N SER A 301 17.16 -5.87 0.19
CA SER A 301 17.37 -5.83 -1.27
C SER A 301 17.09 -7.17 -1.92
N VAL A 302 16.79 -7.16 -3.22
CA VAL A 302 16.61 -8.36 -4.05
C VAL A 302 17.51 -8.27 -5.28
N SER A 303 17.95 -9.43 -5.78
CA SER A 303 18.59 -9.54 -7.08
C SER A 303 18.00 -10.71 -7.86
N LEU A 304 17.43 -10.41 -9.01
CA LEU A 304 16.71 -11.34 -9.86
C LEU A 304 17.36 -11.40 -11.25
N PRO A 305 17.33 -12.56 -11.93
CA PRO A 305 17.82 -12.66 -13.29
C PRO A 305 16.85 -12.02 -14.30
N ASP A 306 15.61 -11.78 -13.89
CA ASP A 306 14.63 -11.00 -14.64
C ASP A 306 14.72 -9.52 -14.25
N THR A 307 15.37 -8.73 -15.11
CA THR A 307 15.62 -7.31 -14.86
C THR A 307 14.34 -6.48 -14.84
N LEU A 308 13.27 -6.93 -15.48
CA LEU A 308 11.99 -6.22 -15.47
C LEU A 308 11.31 -6.36 -14.10
N LEU A 309 11.24 -7.59 -13.57
CA LEU A 309 10.69 -7.83 -12.23
C LEU A 309 11.56 -7.20 -11.14
N GLU A 310 12.89 -7.26 -11.27
CA GLU A 310 13.80 -6.61 -10.33
C GLU A 310 13.54 -5.10 -10.29
N ARG A 311 13.53 -4.46 -11.45
CA ARG A 311 13.18 -3.04 -11.60
C ARG A 311 11.82 -2.73 -11.00
N GLN A 312 10.81 -3.56 -11.27
CA GLN A 312 9.46 -3.34 -10.76
C GLN A 312 9.46 -3.37 -9.23
N TRP A 313 10.07 -4.38 -8.58
CA TRP A 313 10.15 -4.46 -7.12
C TRP A 313 10.73 -3.18 -6.51
N TYR A 314 11.83 -2.65 -7.06
CA TYR A 314 12.42 -1.40 -6.57
C TYR A 314 11.50 -0.19 -6.79
N LEU A 315 10.79 -0.09 -7.91
CA LEU A 315 9.79 0.96 -8.15
C LEU A 315 8.64 0.89 -7.14
N GLU A 316 8.18 -0.32 -6.80
CA GLU A 316 7.12 -0.49 -5.81
C GLU A 316 7.56 -0.14 -4.40
N MET A 317 8.75 -0.57 -4.00
CA MET A 317 9.29 -0.21 -2.68
C MET A 317 9.57 1.30 -2.58
N TYR A 318 10.01 1.95 -3.68
CA TYR A 318 10.06 3.40 -3.76
C TYR A 318 8.69 4.05 -3.53
N LYS A 319 7.66 3.63 -4.28
CA LYS A 319 6.30 4.18 -4.12
C LYS A 319 5.75 3.94 -2.71
N PHE A 320 6.09 2.81 -2.08
CA PHE A 320 5.66 2.48 -0.73
C PHE A 320 6.24 3.46 0.30
N ALA A 321 7.55 3.70 0.25
CA ALA A 321 8.21 4.73 1.07
C ALA A 321 7.74 6.16 0.79
N ALA A 322 7.48 6.45 -0.48
CA ALA A 322 7.01 7.76 -0.90
C ALA A 322 5.57 8.02 -0.45
N ALA A 323 4.74 6.98 -0.27
CA ALA A 323 3.32 7.09 0.07
C ALA A 323 2.97 6.75 1.53
N SER A 324 3.81 6.00 2.24
CA SER A 324 3.57 5.58 3.63
C SER A 324 4.72 5.96 4.53
N ARG A 325 4.50 6.98 5.37
CA ARG A 325 5.48 7.42 6.36
C ARG A 325 4.81 7.67 7.69
N LYS A 326 5.56 7.41 8.77
CA LYS A 326 5.11 7.63 10.13
C LYS A 326 4.57 9.05 10.32
N ASN A 327 3.49 9.17 11.09
CA ASN A 327 2.78 10.43 11.34
C ASN A 327 2.06 11.06 10.12
N ALA A 328 1.97 10.36 8.99
CA ALA A 328 1.11 10.72 7.87
C ALA A 328 -0.16 9.82 7.83
N PRO A 329 -1.22 10.22 7.10
CA PRO A 329 -2.32 9.33 6.74
C PRO A 329 -1.85 8.06 6.02
N PRO A 330 -2.63 6.97 6.05
CA PRO A 330 -2.28 5.76 5.32
C PRO A 330 -2.56 5.92 3.82
N ILE A 331 -2.13 4.92 3.06
CA ILE A 331 -2.36 4.84 1.61
C ILE A 331 -3.86 4.68 1.34
N CYS A 332 -4.49 5.72 0.80
CA CYS A 332 -5.80 5.64 0.15
C CYS A 332 -5.63 5.27 -1.35
N LEU A 333 -6.72 5.13 -2.10
CA LEU A 333 -6.68 4.63 -3.50
C LEU A 333 -5.62 5.30 -4.40
N GLN A 334 -5.45 6.63 -4.30
CA GLN A 334 -4.41 7.39 -5.02
C GLN A 334 -3.32 7.97 -4.11
N ALA A 335 -3.27 7.55 -2.84
CA ALA A 335 -2.36 8.04 -1.81
C ALA A 335 -2.20 9.58 -1.80
N ILE A 336 -1.04 10.05 -2.26
CA ILE A 336 -0.61 11.46 -2.29
C ILE A 336 -0.45 12.00 -3.71
N TRP A 337 -1.04 11.31 -4.70
CA TRP A 337 -0.94 11.66 -6.11
C TRP A 337 -2.34 11.80 -6.73
N THR A 338 -3.20 12.65 -6.16
CA THR A 338 -4.56 12.85 -6.69
C THR A 338 -4.57 13.40 -8.13
N ALA A 339 -5.66 13.11 -8.84
CA ALA A 339 -5.89 13.55 -10.21
C ALA A 339 -5.66 15.06 -10.41
N ASP A 340 -4.84 15.38 -11.41
CA ASP A 340 -4.48 16.75 -11.79
C ASP A 340 -5.21 17.19 -13.09
N ASN A 341 -6.52 16.97 -13.11
CA ASN A 341 -7.39 17.18 -14.27
C ASN A 341 -8.62 18.04 -13.96
N GLY A 342 -8.68 18.67 -12.78
CA GLY A 342 -9.81 19.50 -12.36
C GLY A 342 -11.02 18.72 -11.82
N GLN A 343 -10.87 17.44 -11.54
CA GLN A 343 -11.90 16.58 -10.95
C GLN A 343 -11.52 16.08 -9.55
N THR A 344 -12.51 15.60 -8.81
CA THR A 344 -12.26 14.78 -7.61
C THR A 344 -11.62 13.45 -8.02
N PRO A 345 -10.80 12.82 -7.15
CA PRO A 345 -10.24 11.51 -7.44
C PRO A 345 -11.34 10.46 -7.72
N PRO A 346 -11.07 9.46 -8.61
CA PRO A 346 -11.93 8.31 -8.80
C PRO A 346 -12.24 7.62 -7.46
N TRP A 347 -13.50 7.24 -7.28
CA TRP A 347 -14.00 6.61 -6.04
C TRP A 347 -13.64 7.41 -4.79
N ARG A 348 -13.75 8.75 -4.86
CA ARG A 348 -13.51 9.68 -3.74
C ARG A 348 -12.08 9.72 -3.21
N GLY A 349 -11.16 8.95 -3.79
CA GLY A 349 -9.85 8.66 -3.22
C GLY A 349 -9.96 8.10 -1.81
N ASP A 350 -10.98 7.26 -1.59
CA ASP A 350 -11.33 6.73 -0.28
C ASP A 350 -10.31 5.73 0.29
N PHE A 351 -10.53 5.35 1.55
CA PHE A 351 -9.99 4.11 2.09
C PHE A 351 -10.97 3.00 1.77
N HIS A 352 -10.63 2.17 0.78
CA HIS A 352 -11.45 1.06 0.29
C HIS A 352 -11.00 -0.25 0.93
N SER A 353 -11.84 -0.82 1.79
CA SER A 353 -11.44 -1.86 2.75
C SER A 353 -12.06 -3.25 2.47
N ASP A 354 -12.47 -3.53 1.25
CA ASP A 354 -12.82 -4.89 0.79
C ASP A 354 -11.68 -5.58 0.00
N LEU A 355 -10.66 -4.82 -0.41
CA LEU A 355 -9.35 -5.33 -0.83
C LEU A 355 -8.22 -4.26 -0.86
N ASN A 356 -8.50 -3.04 -1.35
CA ASN A 356 -7.45 -2.20 -1.94
C ASN A 356 -6.47 -1.69 -0.88
N THR A 357 -7.01 -1.21 0.24
CA THR A 357 -6.19 -0.72 1.34
C THR A 357 -5.34 -1.85 1.92
N GLN A 358 -5.87 -3.06 2.05
CA GLN A 358 -5.13 -4.21 2.58
C GLN A 358 -3.98 -4.64 1.67
N LEU A 359 -4.26 -4.77 0.36
CA LEU A 359 -3.25 -5.11 -0.65
C LEU A 359 -2.10 -4.09 -0.68
N SER A 360 -2.41 -2.81 -0.44
CA SER A 360 -1.43 -1.73 -0.43
C SER A 360 -0.33 -1.90 0.62
N TYR A 361 -0.57 -2.69 1.66
CA TYR A 361 0.37 -2.91 2.76
C TYR A 361 1.01 -4.31 2.76
N TRP A 362 0.68 -5.19 1.82
CA TRP A 362 1.23 -6.55 1.77
C TRP A 362 2.76 -6.58 1.64
N ALA A 363 3.31 -5.74 0.77
CA ALA A 363 4.75 -5.74 0.47
C ALA A 363 5.64 -5.23 1.60
N GLY A 364 5.11 -4.42 2.52
CA GLY A 364 5.93 -3.74 3.52
C GLY A 364 6.51 -4.67 4.58
N TYR A 365 5.76 -5.70 4.99
CA TYR A 365 6.18 -6.62 6.06
C TYR A 365 7.40 -7.46 5.65
N THR A 366 7.29 -8.21 4.56
CA THR A 366 8.37 -9.11 4.09
C THR A 366 9.56 -8.33 3.54
N ALA A 367 9.36 -7.15 2.96
CA ALA A 367 10.46 -6.26 2.56
C ALA A 367 11.18 -5.58 3.74
N ASN A 368 10.83 -5.92 4.99
CA ASN A 368 11.48 -5.39 6.19
C ASN A 368 11.23 -3.88 6.43
N HIS A 369 10.07 -3.35 6.04
CA HIS A 369 9.70 -1.94 6.22
C HIS A 369 8.54 -1.78 7.22
N LEU A 370 8.79 -2.21 8.47
CA LEU A 370 7.76 -2.25 9.52
C LEU A 370 7.26 -0.87 9.95
N GLU A 371 8.08 0.18 9.84
CA GLU A 371 7.67 1.55 10.19
C GLU A 371 6.65 2.07 9.18
N GLU A 372 6.92 1.88 7.89
CA GLU A 372 6.03 2.25 6.80
C GLU A 372 4.76 1.39 6.81
N SER A 373 4.86 0.09 7.14
CA SER A 373 3.69 -0.78 7.34
C SER A 373 2.81 -0.37 8.53
N ALA A 374 3.39 0.13 9.61
CA ALA A 374 2.66 0.49 10.83
C ALA A 374 1.67 1.63 10.62
N VAL A 375 1.89 2.48 9.61
CA VAL A 375 1.03 3.63 9.25
C VAL A 375 -0.44 3.20 9.12
N PHE A 376 -0.69 2.02 8.57
CA PHE A 376 -2.05 1.50 8.45
C PHE A 376 -2.68 1.21 9.81
N THR A 377 -1.98 0.46 10.66
CA THR A 377 -2.46 0.12 12.02
C THR A 377 -2.55 1.34 12.93
N ASP A 378 -1.70 2.34 12.73
CA ASP A 378 -1.74 3.61 13.47
C ASP A 378 -3.01 4.41 13.11
N TRP A 379 -3.38 4.48 11.83
CA TRP A 379 -4.62 5.10 11.42
C TRP A 379 -5.85 4.33 11.90
N LEU A 380 -5.86 3.00 11.75
CA LEU A 380 -6.94 2.15 12.27
C LEU A 380 -7.14 2.41 13.76
N TRP A 381 -6.05 2.41 14.53
CA TRP A 381 -6.10 2.74 15.96
C TRP A 381 -6.66 4.15 16.22
N ARG A 382 -6.29 5.14 15.41
CA ARG A 382 -6.79 6.52 15.51
C ARG A 382 -8.28 6.64 15.22
N ILE A 383 -8.84 5.83 14.31
CA ILE A 383 -10.30 5.83 14.01
C ILE A 383 -11.11 4.91 14.93
N LYS A 384 -10.48 4.17 15.86
CA LYS A 384 -11.13 3.14 16.69
C LYS A 384 -12.45 3.63 17.32
N GLU A 385 -12.45 4.79 17.96
CA GLU A 385 -13.64 5.34 18.61
C GLU A 385 -14.77 5.64 17.60
N ASN A 386 -14.43 6.17 16.43
CA ASN A 386 -15.40 6.43 15.36
C ASN A 386 -15.97 5.12 14.79
N SER A 387 -15.14 4.10 14.65
CA SER A 387 -15.55 2.76 14.22
C SER A 387 -16.50 2.10 15.23
N GLU A 388 -16.24 2.20 16.52
CA GLU A 388 -17.16 1.73 17.56
C GLU A 388 -18.49 2.50 17.57
N GLN A 389 -18.44 3.82 17.37
CA GLN A 389 -19.65 4.63 17.24
C GLN A 389 -20.48 4.22 16.02
N PHE A 390 -19.85 4.06 14.85
CA PHE A 390 -20.49 3.53 13.65
C PHE A 390 -21.10 2.15 13.92
N THR A 391 -20.40 1.29 14.64
CA THR A 391 -20.88 -0.07 14.98
C THR A 391 -22.16 -0.02 15.81
N ARG A 392 -22.16 0.79 16.88
CA ARG A 392 -23.35 0.99 17.72
C ARG A 392 -24.50 1.65 16.97
N GLN A 393 -24.22 2.60 16.09
CA GLN A 393 -25.25 3.30 15.32
C GLN A 393 -25.86 2.40 14.23
N PHE A 394 -25.03 1.84 13.36
CA PHE A 394 -25.47 1.12 12.17
C PHE A 394 -25.85 -0.32 12.48
N PHE A 395 -24.97 -1.08 13.16
CA PHE A 395 -25.23 -2.49 13.47
C PHE A 395 -26.05 -2.69 14.75
N GLN A 396 -26.22 -1.65 15.58
CA GLN A 396 -27.01 -1.67 16.81
C GLN A 396 -26.53 -2.71 17.84
N VAL A 397 -25.22 -2.97 17.85
CA VAL A 397 -24.53 -3.88 18.77
C VAL A 397 -23.21 -3.29 19.24
N GLU A 398 -22.66 -3.84 20.32
CA GLU A 398 -21.31 -3.48 20.81
C GLU A 398 -20.20 -4.21 20.04
N GLY A 399 -18.98 -3.69 20.14
CA GLY A 399 -17.79 -4.16 19.44
C GLY A 399 -17.32 -3.16 18.40
N LEU A 400 -16.51 -3.62 17.44
CA LEU A 400 -15.92 -2.79 16.41
C LEU A 400 -16.09 -3.38 15.01
N ASN A 401 -16.64 -2.58 14.11
CA ASN A 401 -16.58 -2.73 12.66
C ASN A 401 -16.23 -1.38 12.01
N VAL A 402 -15.70 -1.42 10.79
CA VAL A 402 -15.30 -0.26 10.00
C VAL A 402 -16.16 -0.22 8.73
N PRO A 403 -16.69 0.93 8.30
CA PRO A 403 -17.32 1.01 6.99
C PRO A 403 -16.28 0.67 5.91
N CYS A 404 -16.66 -0.12 4.89
CA CYS A 404 -15.71 -0.55 3.86
C CYS A 404 -15.15 0.64 3.09
N ILE A 405 -16.02 1.58 2.72
CA ILE A 405 -15.63 2.89 2.20
C ILE A 405 -15.58 3.87 3.38
N ALA A 406 -14.38 4.34 3.71
CA ALA A 406 -14.15 5.25 4.82
C ALA A 406 -13.46 6.56 4.40
N THR A 407 -13.82 7.64 5.10
CA THR A 407 -13.06 8.90 5.08
C THR A 407 -11.76 8.79 5.89
N LEU A 408 -10.92 9.83 5.84
CA LEU A 408 -9.75 9.99 6.73
C LEU A 408 -10.08 9.81 8.22
N THR A 409 -11.30 10.13 8.65
CA THR A 409 -11.74 10.00 10.03
C THR A 409 -12.54 8.73 10.31
N GLY A 410 -12.60 7.79 9.37
CA GLY A 410 -13.29 6.51 9.56
C GLY A 410 -14.82 6.60 9.45
N GLN A 411 -15.35 7.66 8.83
CA GLN A 411 -16.79 7.84 8.63
C GLN A 411 -17.24 7.21 7.29
N PRO A 412 -18.48 6.67 7.20
CA PRO A 412 -19.00 6.09 5.97
C PRO A 412 -19.30 7.16 4.91
N ILE A 413 -19.05 6.84 3.63
CA ILE A 413 -19.31 7.76 2.49
C ILE A 413 -20.56 7.35 1.69
N GLY A 414 -20.83 6.05 1.55
CA GLY A 414 -21.86 5.51 0.65
C GLY A 414 -21.26 4.47 -0.30
N GLY A 415 -21.86 4.30 -1.47
CA GLY A 415 -21.53 3.23 -2.41
C GLY A 415 -22.40 2.00 -2.17
N TRP A 416 -22.33 1.00 -3.05
CA TRP A 416 -23.30 -0.11 -3.00
C TRP A 416 -23.27 -0.81 -1.65
N SER A 417 -24.42 -0.80 -0.98
CA SER A 417 -24.60 -1.29 0.38
C SER A 417 -24.00 -2.68 0.65
N PRO A 418 -24.07 -3.68 -0.28
CA PRO A 418 -23.45 -4.99 -0.10
C PRO A 418 -21.97 -4.95 0.27
N TYR A 419 -21.17 -4.06 -0.33
CA TYR A 419 -19.75 -3.92 0.02
C TYR A 419 -19.52 -2.74 0.98
N SER A 420 -20.14 -1.57 0.76
CA SER A 420 -19.82 -0.34 1.49
C SER A 420 -20.09 -0.44 3.00
N HIS A 421 -21.09 -1.24 3.37
CA HIS A 421 -21.50 -1.50 4.76
C HIS A 421 -21.38 -2.98 5.13
N SER A 422 -20.38 -3.67 4.57
CA SER A 422 -20.13 -5.08 4.85
C SER A 422 -20.00 -5.36 6.36
N PRO A 423 -20.60 -6.45 6.86
CA PRO A 423 -20.53 -6.85 8.25
C PRO A 423 -19.18 -7.49 8.63
N THR A 424 -18.18 -7.59 7.73
CA THR A 424 -16.91 -8.27 8.04
C THR A 424 -15.64 -7.51 7.70
N THR A 425 -15.75 -6.27 7.20
CA THR A 425 -14.61 -5.39 6.87
C THR A 425 -13.51 -5.41 7.93
N ALA A 426 -13.88 -5.24 9.21
CA ALA A 426 -12.90 -5.17 10.30
C ALA A 426 -12.14 -6.48 10.56
N GLY A 427 -12.60 -7.62 10.01
CA GLY A 427 -11.91 -8.90 10.13
C GLY A 427 -10.58 -8.92 9.36
N TRP A 428 -10.58 -8.48 8.10
CA TRP A 428 -9.33 -8.36 7.33
C TRP A 428 -8.42 -7.29 7.95
N LEU A 429 -8.99 -6.16 8.39
CA LEU A 429 -8.22 -5.10 9.05
C LEU A 429 -7.53 -5.60 10.34
N SER A 430 -8.18 -6.49 11.09
CA SER A 430 -7.61 -7.16 12.27
C SER A 430 -6.39 -8.02 11.91
N TYR A 431 -6.37 -8.63 10.72
CA TYR A 431 -5.22 -9.40 10.26
C TYR A 431 -3.97 -8.53 10.07
N HIS A 432 -4.09 -7.24 9.77
CA HIS A 432 -2.94 -6.33 9.70
C HIS A 432 -2.36 -5.99 11.08
N PHE A 433 -3.18 -5.89 12.12
CA PHE A 433 -2.68 -5.83 13.51
C PHE A 433 -1.92 -7.10 13.89
N TYR A 434 -2.41 -8.27 13.47
CA TYR A 434 -1.71 -9.53 13.65
C TYR A 434 -0.37 -9.56 12.90
N GLN A 435 -0.33 -9.18 11.62
CA GLN A 435 0.90 -9.15 10.85
C GLN A 435 1.92 -8.17 11.44
N GLN A 436 1.52 -6.95 11.80
CA GLN A 436 2.42 -5.98 12.45
C GLN A 436 3.05 -6.56 13.72
N TRP A 437 2.26 -7.26 14.54
CA TRP A 437 2.80 -7.98 15.70
C TRP A 437 3.70 -9.15 15.31
N LYS A 438 3.29 -10.03 14.39
CA LYS A 438 4.05 -11.24 14.05
C LYS A 438 5.38 -10.96 13.37
N TYR A 439 5.46 -9.95 12.52
CA TYR A 439 6.71 -9.58 11.87
C TYR A 439 7.62 -8.75 12.79
N GLY A 440 7.08 -7.94 13.70
CA GLY A 440 7.87 -7.12 14.63
C GLY A 440 8.16 -7.76 15.99
N MET A 441 7.34 -8.73 16.41
CA MET A 441 7.30 -9.34 17.74
C MET A 441 7.32 -8.31 18.89
N ASP A 442 6.62 -7.18 18.71
CA ASP A 442 6.49 -6.13 19.71
C ASP A 442 5.42 -6.48 20.75
N SER A 443 5.85 -6.82 21.96
CA SER A 443 4.98 -7.17 23.07
C SER A 443 4.12 -6.02 23.58
N GLN A 444 4.59 -4.78 23.47
CA GLN A 444 3.83 -3.61 23.88
C GLN A 444 2.72 -3.33 22.87
N PHE A 445 3.04 -3.35 21.58
CA PHE A 445 2.04 -3.22 20.51
C PHE A 445 0.95 -4.30 20.61
N LEU A 446 1.34 -5.56 20.85
CA LEU A 446 0.41 -6.67 21.10
C LEU A 446 -0.58 -6.32 22.22
N LYS A 447 -0.05 -5.93 23.39
CA LYS A 447 -0.85 -5.72 24.60
C LYS A 447 -1.73 -4.47 24.51
N GLU A 448 -1.20 -3.38 23.96
CA GLU A 448 -1.83 -2.06 24.06
C GLU A 448 -2.69 -1.70 22.84
N ARG A 449 -2.45 -2.32 21.68
CA ARG A 449 -3.15 -1.96 20.43
C ARG A 449 -3.71 -3.16 19.67
N ALA A 450 -2.86 -4.12 19.30
CA ALA A 450 -3.26 -5.24 18.45
C ALA A 450 -4.35 -6.11 19.10
N TYR A 451 -4.10 -6.64 20.31
CA TYR A 451 -5.10 -7.47 20.98
C TYR A 451 -6.39 -6.71 21.34
N PRO A 452 -6.33 -5.48 21.90
CA PRO A 452 -7.54 -4.69 22.14
C PRO A 452 -8.39 -4.41 20.90
N TRP A 453 -7.78 -4.19 19.73
CA TRP A 453 -8.52 -4.04 18.48
C TRP A 453 -9.22 -5.35 18.09
N VAL A 454 -8.44 -6.43 17.97
CA VAL A 454 -8.92 -7.76 17.54
C VAL A 454 -10.04 -8.27 18.47
N LYS A 455 -9.91 -8.02 19.78
CA LYS A 455 -10.92 -8.38 20.79
C LYS A 455 -12.27 -7.72 20.54
N GLU A 456 -12.31 -6.43 20.20
CA GLU A 456 -13.57 -5.74 19.92
C GLU A 456 -14.20 -6.16 18.58
N VAL A 457 -13.38 -6.54 17.58
CA VAL A 457 -13.89 -7.12 16.34
C VAL A 457 -14.48 -8.51 16.58
N ALA A 458 -13.80 -9.35 17.35
CA ALA A 458 -14.31 -10.66 17.76
C ALA A 458 -15.63 -10.56 18.54
N ARG A 459 -15.74 -9.57 19.43
CA ARG A 459 -16.97 -9.23 20.17
C ARG A 459 -18.09 -8.79 19.23
N PHE A 460 -17.78 -7.99 18.22
CA PHE A 460 -18.76 -7.57 17.21
C PHE A 460 -19.32 -8.78 16.43
N PHE A 461 -18.47 -9.68 15.94
CA PHE A 461 -18.94 -10.90 15.24
C PHE A 461 -19.81 -11.80 16.11
N GLU A 462 -19.51 -11.89 17.41
CA GLU A 462 -20.35 -12.62 18.36
C GLU A 462 -21.73 -11.95 18.54
N ASN A 463 -21.79 -10.62 18.58
CA ASN A 463 -23.02 -9.87 18.80
C ASN A 463 -23.91 -9.72 17.55
N VAL A 464 -23.32 -9.60 16.36
CA VAL A 464 -24.07 -9.39 15.10
C VAL A 464 -24.64 -10.69 14.51
N SER A 465 -24.07 -11.83 14.90
CA SER A 465 -24.45 -13.14 14.38
C SER A 465 -25.72 -13.70 15.02
N VAL A 466 -26.37 -14.62 14.30
CA VAL A 466 -27.55 -15.37 14.73
C VAL A 466 -27.33 -16.85 14.50
N TYR A 467 -28.13 -17.70 15.15
CA TYR A 467 -28.09 -19.15 14.91
C TYR A 467 -29.00 -19.57 13.75
N ASP A 468 -28.51 -20.47 12.91
CA ASP A 468 -29.30 -21.15 11.90
C ASP A 468 -30.13 -22.31 12.47
N LYS A 469 -30.83 -23.05 11.61
CA LYS A 469 -31.67 -24.18 12.03
C LYS A 469 -30.87 -25.39 12.50
N GLN A 470 -29.59 -25.45 12.17
CA GLN A 470 -28.64 -26.51 12.51
C GLN A 470 -27.88 -26.17 13.81
N GLY A 471 -28.14 -25.00 14.41
CA GLY A 471 -27.47 -24.54 15.63
C GLY A 471 -26.07 -23.98 15.38
N LYS A 472 -25.71 -23.69 14.11
CA LYS A 472 -24.47 -22.99 13.75
C LYS A 472 -24.71 -21.48 13.66
N ARG A 473 -23.70 -20.68 13.93
CA ARG A 473 -23.73 -19.23 13.71
C ARG A 473 -23.72 -18.90 12.23
N LYS A 474 -24.40 -17.81 11.90
CA LYS A 474 -24.41 -17.17 10.58
C LYS A 474 -24.62 -15.67 10.75
N LEU A 475 -24.31 -14.92 9.70
CA LEU A 475 -24.71 -13.52 9.61
C LEU A 475 -26.21 -13.42 9.23
N PRO A 476 -26.95 -12.40 9.71
CA PRO A 476 -28.32 -12.14 9.26
C PRO A 476 -28.42 -11.98 7.74
N LEU A 477 -27.50 -11.21 7.16
CA LEU A 477 -27.21 -11.07 5.74
C LEU A 477 -25.71 -11.06 5.51
N SER A 478 -25.28 -11.64 4.41
CA SER A 478 -23.88 -11.72 4.03
C SER A 478 -23.71 -11.21 2.60
N SER A 479 -22.50 -10.85 2.22
CA SER A 479 -22.18 -10.46 0.86
C SER A 479 -20.81 -11.01 0.45
N SER A 480 -20.56 -11.06 -0.84
CA SER A 480 -19.20 -11.23 -1.38
C SER A 480 -18.93 -9.98 -2.20
N PRO A 481 -17.82 -9.25 -1.97
CA PRO A 481 -17.55 -7.97 -2.61
C PRO A 481 -17.86 -7.99 -4.11
N GLU A 482 -18.80 -7.11 -4.49
CA GLU A 482 -19.20 -6.78 -5.86
C GLU A 482 -19.81 -7.93 -6.70
N ILE A 483 -20.02 -9.11 -6.12
CA ILE A 483 -20.76 -10.21 -6.76
C ILE A 483 -22.25 -9.85 -6.87
N ASN A 484 -22.82 -10.02 -8.06
CA ASN A 484 -24.18 -9.59 -8.43
C ASN A 484 -24.38 -8.06 -8.33
N ASP A 485 -23.30 -7.28 -8.41
CA ASP A 485 -23.31 -5.82 -8.33
C ASP A 485 -24.06 -5.31 -7.08
N ASN A 486 -25.04 -4.42 -7.28
CA ASN A 486 -25.92 -3.88 -6.24
C ASN A 486 -27.32 -4.51 -6.26
N ARG A 487 -27.50 -5.66 -6.91
CA ARG A 487 -28.82 -6.30 -6.97
C ARG A 487 -29.20 -6.86 -5.61
N ILE A 488 -30.50 -7.14 -5.42
CA ILE A 488 -30.97 -7.75 -4.16
C ILE A 488 -30.30 -9.10 -3.86
N ASP A 489 -29.92 -9.86 -4.88
CA ASP A 489 -29.22 -11.14 -4.77
C ASP A 489 -27.69 -11.01 -4.60
N ALA A 490 -27.16 -9.79 -4.48
CA ALA A 490 -25.84 -9.56 -3.89
C ALA A 490 -25.84 -9.79 -2.37
N TRP A 491 -27.03 -9.77 -1.73
CA TRP A 491 -27.22 -10.17 -0.35
C TRP A 491 -27.56 -11.66 -0.23
N PHE A 492 -26.67 -12.40 0.42
CA PHE A 492 -26.80 -13.82 0.67
C PHE A 492 -27.46 -14.09 2.02
N MET A 493 -28.37 -15.06 2.03
CA MET A 493 -29.06 -15.52 3.26
C MET A 493 -28.20 -16.45 4.11
N ASN A 494 -27.10 -16.98 3.56
CA ASN A 494 -26.10 -17.75 4.28
C ASN A 494 -24.78 -16.98 4.23
N THR A 495 -23.93 -17.16 5.23
CA THR A 495 -22.61 -16.54 5.26
C THR A 495 -21.79 -16.99 4.03
N THR A 496 -21.28 -16.03 3.25
CA THR A 496 -20.37 -16.24 2.12
C THR A 496 -19.01 -16.72 2.63
N ASN A 497 -18.21 -17.36 1.78
CA ASN A 497 -16.84 -17.72 2.17
C ASN A 497 -15.95 -16.48 2.40
N TYR A 498 -16.23 -15.35 1.76
CA TYR A 498 -15.56 -14.08 2.07
C TYR A 498 -15.78 -13.65 3.51
N ASP A 499 -17.05 -13.56 3.93
CA ASP A 499 -17.40 -13.14 5.29
C ASP A 499 -16.93 -14.18 6.32
N LEU A 500 -17.08 -15.48 6.00
CA LEU A 500 -16.65 -16.56 6.87
C LEU A 500 -15.12 -16.55 7.07
N ALA A 501 -14.33 -16.32 6.02
CA ALA A 501 -12.88 -16.22 6.12
C ALA A 501 -12.45 -15.09 7.06
N ASN A 502 -13.07 -13.92 6.94
CA ASN A 502 -12.81 -12.75 7.80
C ASN A 502 -13.16 -13.01 9.28
N ILE A 503 -14.24 -13.73 9.53
CA ILE A 503 -14.66 -14.12 10.89
C ILE A 503 -13.69 -15.15 11.48
N ARG A 504 -13.37 -16.21 10.71
CA ARG A 504 -12.49 -17.29 11.15
C ARG A 504 -11.07 -16.80 11.39
N ILE A 505 -10.52 -15.94 10.52
CA ILE A 505 -9.18 -15.38 10.75
C ILE A 505 -9.16 -14.53 12.03
N THR A 506 -10.21 -13.76 12.29
CA THR A 506 -10.31 -12.92 13.49
C THR A 506 -10.25 -13.74 14.75
N TYR A 507 -11.08 -14.78 14.87
CA TYR A 507 -11.04 -15.66 16.05
C TYR A 507 -9.73 -16.46 16.15
N THR A 508 -9.14 -16.84 15.02
CA THR A 508 -7.85 -17.55 14.98
C THR A 508 -6.73 -16.68 15.56
N VAL A 509 -6.60 -15.44 15.09
CA VAL A 509 -5.56 -14.52 15.59
C VAL A 509 -5.87 -14.01 16.99
N ALA A 510 -7.15 -13.82 17.34
CA ALA A 510 -7.56 -13.48 18.71
C ALA A 510 -7.12 -14.55 19.71
N LYS A 511 -7.32 -15.83 19.36
CA LYS A 511 -6.88 -16.96 20.16
C LYS A 511 -5.35 -16.96 20.34
N GLU A 512 -4.59 -16.84 19.26
CA GLU A 512 -3.12 -16.84 19.34
C GLU A 512 -2.58 -15.65 20.16
N MET A 513 -3.13 -14.45 19.96
CA MET A 513 -2.75 -13.26 20.73
C MET A 513 -3.09 -13.41 22.21
N ALA A 514 -4.27 -13.96 22.53
CA ALA A 514 -4.67 -14.24 23.91
C ALA A 514 -3.72 -15.24 24.58
N GLU A 515 -3.36 -16.32 23.88
CA GLU A 515 -2.37 -17.31 24.35
C GLU A 515 -1.00 -16.65 24.61
N ALA A 516 -0.53 -15.80 23.68
CA ALA A 516 0.72 -15.06 23.83
C ALA A 516 0.72 -14.08 25.02
N LEU A 517 -0.45 -13.55 25.40
CA LEU A 517 -0.64 -12.69 26.57
C LEU A 517 -0.95 -13.46 27.87
N GLY A 518 -1.08 -14.79 27.81
CA GLY A 518 -1.45 -15.62 28.97
C GLY A 518 -2.94 -15.58 29.34
N LEU A 519 -3.80 -15.08 28.45
CA LEU A 519 -5.26 -14.94 28.65
C LEU A 519 -6.00 -16.22 28.21
N MET A 520 -5.72 -17.33 28.90
CA MET A 520 -6.16 -18.67 28.46
C MET A 520 -7.68 -18.87 28.43
N ASP A 521 -8.44 -18.20 29.30
CA ASP A 521 -9.91 -18.25 29.27
C ASP A 521 -10.49 -17.57 28.02
N GLU A 522 -9.91 -16.44 27.59
CA GLU A 522 -10.29 -15.74 26.36
C GLU A 522 -9.89 -16.58 25.14
N ALA A 523 -8.69 -17.19 25.14
CA ALA A 523 -8.26 -18.11 24.09
C ALA A 523 -9.22 -19.31 23.94
N ALA A 524 -9.64 -19.91 25.07
CA ALA A 524 -10.62 -21.01 25.07
C ALA A 524 -12.01 -20.55 24.59
N HIS A 525 -12.40 -19.30 24.86
CA HIS A 525 -13.62 -18.71 24.31
C HIS A 525 -13.58 -18.60 22.79
N TYR A 526 -12.48 -18.07 22.24
CA TYR A 526 -12.33 -17.96 20.79
C TYR A 526 -12.25 -19.32 20.09
N ALA A 527 -11.66 -20.33 20.74
CA ALA A 527 -11.71 -21.70 20.24
C ALA A 527 -13.16 -22.22 20.11
N ARG A 528 -14.00 -22.00 21.13
CA ARG A 528 -15.44 -22.35 21.06
C ARG A 528 -16.17 -21.55 19.99
N GLN A 529 -15.87 -20.25 19.86
CA GLN A 529 -16.46 -19.42 18.81
C GLN A 529 -16.16 -19.99 17.42
N LEU A 530 -14.92 -20.41 17.14
CA LEU A 530 -14.58 -21.06 15.86
C LEU A 530 -15.44 -22.31 15.57
N ASP A 531 -15.73 -23.11 16.60
CA ASP A 531 -16.55 -24.32 16.49
C ASP A 531 -18.05 -24.01 16.29
N GLU A 532 -18.51 -22.81 16.67
CA GLU A 532 -19.91 -22.37 16.50
C GLU A 532 -20.22 -21.98 15.04
N TRP A 533 -19.23 -21.60 14.23
CA TRP A 533 -19.41 -21.28 12.82
C TRP A 533 -19.35 -22.54 11.92
N PRO A 534 -19.92 -22.49 10.69
CA PRO A 534 -19.77 -23.56 9.72
C PRO A 534 -18.34 -23.63 9.15
N ASP A 535 -18.04 -24.75 8.50
CA ASP A 535 -16.85 -24.87 7.64
C ASP A 535 -17.09 -24.15 6.30
N GLU A 536 -16.01 -23.87 5.58
CA GLU A 536 -16.07 -23.25 4.24
C GLU A 536 -16.93 -24.08 3.27
N ALA A 537 -17.76 -23.38 2.48
CA ALA A 537 -18.56 -24.00 1.45
C ALA A 537 -17.66 -24.44 0.28
N VAL A 538 -17.78 -25.72 -0.11
CA VAL A 538 -16.98 -26.32 -1.18
C VAL A 538 -17.82 -27.21 -2.09
N ASP A 539 -17.40 -27.35 -3.34
CA ASP A 539 -17.89 -28.38 -4.27
C ASP A 539 -16.76 -28.90 -5.20
N GLU A 540 -17.14 -29.45 -6.36
CA GLU A 540 -16.21 -29.94 -7.38
C GLU A 540 -15.34 -28.84 -8.02
N SER A 541 -15.85 -27.61 -8.13
CA SER A 541 -15.13 -26.42 -8.62
C SER A 541 -14.10 -25.90 -7.62
N GLY A 542 -14.32 -26.12 -6.32
CA GLY A 542 -13.41 -25.66 -5.26
C GLY A 542 -14.16 -24.95 -4.13
N LEU A 543 -13.56 -23.88 -3.60
CA LEU A 543 -14.21 -22.95 -2.67
C LEU A 543 -15.31 -22.16 -3.38
N LEU A 544 -16.49 -22.07 -2.77
CA LEU A 544 -17.65 -21.39 -3.35
C LEU A 544 -17.76 -19.93 -2.90
N ILE A 545 -18.54 -19.12 -3.61
CA ILE A 545 -18.89 -17.77 -3.12
C ILE A 545 -19.72 -17.90 -1.84
N ALA A 546 -20.73 -18.76 -1.87
CA ALA A 546 -21.62 -19.07 -0.76
C ALA A 546 -22.11 -20.51 -0.86
N PRO A 547 -22.72 -21.10 0.18
CA PRO A 547 -23.33 -22.44 0.09
C PRO A 547 -24.26 -22.57 -1.12
N GLY A 548 -23.89 -23.43 -2.07
CA GLY A 548 -24.64 -23.70 -3.30
C GLY A 548 -24.48 -22.67 -4.43
N LYS A 549 -23.57 -21.69 -4.30
CA LYS A 549 -23.24 -20.73 -5.36
C LYS A 549 -21.74 -20.83 -5.70
N PRO A 550 -21.35 -21.64 -6.70
CA PRO A 550 -20.00 -21.60 -7.24
C PRO A 550 -19.73 -20.25 -7.92
N MET A 551 -18.45 -19.97 -8.14
CA MET A 551 -18.04 -18.92 -9.08
C MET A 551 -18.24 -19.47 -10.49
N ASP A 552 -19.18 -18.89 -11.23
CA ASP A 552 -19.62 -19.35 -12.55
C ASP A 552 -19.43 -18.31 -13.67
N GLU A 553 -18.83 -17.16 -13.34
CA GLU A 553 -18.50 -16.09 -14.27
C GLU A 553 -17.16 -15.43 -13.90
N SER A 554 -16.47 -14.87 -14.90
CA SER A 554 -15.26 -14.07 -14.68
C SER A 554 -15.58 -12.85 -13.81
N HIS A 555 -14.72 -12.56 -12.82
CA HIS A 555 -14.84 -11.38 -11.98
C HIS A 555 -13.48 -10.97 -11.40
N ARG A 556 -13.28 -9.68 -11.16
CA ARG A 556 -12.02 -9.10 -10.65
C ARG A 556 -11.67 -9.52 -9.21
N HIS A 557 -12.67 -9.89 -8.41
CA HIS A 557 -12.47 -10.31 -7.01
C HIS A 557 -12.38 -11.81 -6.84
N PHE A 558 -11.35 -12.26 -6.13
CA PHE A 558 -11.19 -13.64 -5.63
C PHE A 558 -11.55 -13.77 -4.15
N SER A 559 -12.52 -12.99 -3.69
CA SER A 559 -12.95 -12.86 -2.30
C SER A 559 -13.31 -14.18 -1.60
N HIS A 560 -13.81 -15.16 -2.34
CA HIS A 560 -14.12 -16.50 -1.82
C HIS A 560 -12.87 -17.35 -1.50
N LEU A 561 -11.69 -16.89 -1.88
CA LEU A 561 -10.40 -17.54 -1.65
C LEU A 561 -9.61 -16.94 -0.49
N LEU A 562 -10.19 -16.02 0.30
CA LEU A 562 -9.48 -15.38 1.42
C LEU A 562 -8.98 -16.36 2.48
N SER A 563 -9.72 -17.46 2.74
CA SER A 563 -9.26 -18.53 3.63
C SER A 563 -7.94 -19.14 3.16
N PHE A 564 -7.64 -19.12 1.86
CA PHE A 564 -6.34 -19.52 1.32
C PHE A 564 -5.35 -18.35 1.32
N HIS A 565 -5.60 -17.30 0.53
CA HIS A 565 -4.72 -16.13 0.45
C HIS A 565 -5.51 -14.83 0.66
N PRO A 566 -5.11 -13.97 1.61
CA PRO A 566 -3.81 -13.94 2.30
C PRO A 566 -3.76 -14.68 3.65
N PHE A 567 -4.88 -15.23 4.15
CA PHE A 567 -4.97 -15.66 5.55
C PHE A 567 -4.25 -16.97 5.88
N GLY A 568 -4.13 -17.90 4.93
CA GLY A 568 -3.53 -19.21 5.19
C GLY A 568 -4.30 -20.07 6.21
N LEU A 569 -5.61 -19.85 6.36
CA LEU A 569 -6.48 -20.75 7.15
C LEU A 569 -6.56 -22.15 6.50
N ILE A 570 -6.58 -22.17 5.18
CA ILE A 570 -6.39 -23.35 4.35
C ILE A 570 -5.04 -23.20 3.64
N ASP A 571 -4.15 -24.17 3.79
CA ASP A 571 -2.79 -24.11 3.22
C ASP A 571 -2.35 -25.47 2.67
N VAL A 572 -1.46 -25.45 1.68
CA VAL A 572 -0.89 -26.66 1.08
C VAL A 572 -0.14 -27.53 2.10
N SER A 573 0.38 -26.93 3.18
CA SER A 573 1.04 -27.64 4.28
C SER A 573 0.08 -28.55 5.07
N GLN A 574 -1.23 -28.38 4.93
CA GLN A 574 -2.25 -29.22 5.56
C GLN A 574 -2.49 -30.55 4.80
N GLY A 575 -1.74 -30.78 3.72
CA GLY A 575 -1.70 -32.05 2.99
C GLY A 575 -2.56 -32.06 1.72
N ILE A 576 -2.66 -33.25 1.12
CA ILE A 576 -3.18 -33.42 -0.25
C ILE A 576 -4.63 -32.99 -0.42
N LYS A 577 -5.47 -33.12 0.61
CA LYS A 577 -6.89 -32.71 0.54
C LYS A 577 -7.01 -31.18 0.40
N ALA A 578 -6.31 -30.42 1.26
CA ALA A 578 -6.27 -28.96 1.19
C ALA A 578 -5.62 -28.48 -0.11
N THR A 579 -4.50 -29.11 -0.50
CA THR A 579 -3.82 -28.82 -1.77
C THR A 579 -4.75 -28.98 -2.96
N ASN A 580 -5.46 -30.11 -3.06
CA ASN A 580 -6.39 -30.33 -4.17
C ASN A 580 -7.56 -29.35 -4.18
N LEU A 581 -8.07 -28.93 -3.01
CA LEU A 581 -9.11 -27.91 -2.92
C LEU A 581 -8.61 -26.55 -3.44
N ILE A 582 -7.44 -26.11 -2.99
CA ILE A 582 -6.82 -24.85 -3.41
C ILE A 582 -6.58 -24.86 -4.93
N LEU A 583 -5.95 -25.91 -5.45
CA LEU A 583 -5.62 -26.01 -6.88
C LEU A 583 -6.87 -26.01 -7.77
N ARG A 584 -7.96 -26.70 -7.37
CA ARG A 584 -9.22 -26.64 -8.12
C ARG A 584 -9.83 -25.24 -8.08
N SER A 585 -9.79 -24.56 -6.93
CA SER A 585 -10.33 -23.20 -6.78
C SER A 585 -9.58 -22.17 -7.65
N ILE A 586 -8.23 -22.24 -7.67
CA ILE A 586 -7.41 -21.39 -8.57
C ILE A 586 -7.71 -21.73 -10.03
N LYS A 587 -7.79 -23.01 -10.36
CA LYS A 587 -8.11 -23.45 -11.71
C LYS A 587 -9.49 -22.95 -12.16
N ASN A 588 -10.49 -22.92 -11.27
CA ASN A 588 -11.83 -22.44 -11.61
C ASN A 588 -11.81 -20.99 -12.07
N VAL A 589 -11.13 -20.09 -11.34
CA VAL A 589 -11.04 -18.68 -11.76
C VAL A 589 -10.25 -18.53 -13.07
N GLU A 590 -9.19 -19.31 -13.28
CA GLU A 590 -8.44 -19.30 -14.55
C GLU A 590 -9.27 -19.82 -15.74
N ASP A 591 -10.09 -20.86 -15.54
CA ASP A 591 -10.95 -21.44 -16.59
C ASP A 591 -12.09 -20.51 -17.01
N LEU A 592 -12.59 -19.67 -16.09
CA LEU A 592 -13.61 -18.65 -16.37
C LEU A 592 -13.06 -17.50 -17.24
N GLY A 593 -11.74 -17.36 -17.32
CA GLY A 593 -11.06 -16.38 -18.16
C GLY A 593 -11.00 -14.96 -17.55
N PRO A 594 -10.26 -14.05 -18.23
CA PRO A 594 -9.89 -12.76 -17.66
C PRO A 594 -10.81 -11.59 -18.04
N ASP A 595 -11.92 -11.85 -18.74
CA ASP A 595 -12.79 -10.81 -19.33
C ASP A 595 -13.16 -9.67 -18.37
N TYR A 596 -13.34 -9.96 -17.08
CA TYR A 596 -13.68 -8.96 -16.05
C TYR A 596 -12.61 -8.85 -14.96
N TRP A 597 -11.36 -9.17 -15.27
CA TRP A 597 -10.23 -8.95 -14.37
C TRP A 597 -9.70 -7.52 -14.50
N THR A 598 -9.02 -7.05 -13.45
CA THR A 598 -8.25 -5.80 -13.46
C THR A 598 -6.80 -6.08 -13.11
N GLY A 599 -5.92 -5.07 -13.16
CA GLY A 599 -4.50 -5.26 -12.91
C GLY A 599 -4.19 -5.92 -11.55
N TYR A 600 -4.85 -5.50 -10.47
CA TYR A 600 -4.66 -6.11 -9.15
C TYR A 600 -5.07 -7.60 -9.12
N THR A 601 -5.99 -8.05 -9.99
CA THR A 601 -6.40 -9.46 -10.07
C THR A 601 -5.22 -10.35 -10.47
N TYR A 602 -4.42 -9.91 -11.44
CA TYR A 602 -3.20 -10.61 -11.87
C TYR A 602 -2.13 -10.63 -10.77
N ALA A 603 -1.91 -9.50 -10.11
CA ALA A 603 -0.97 -9.41 -8.99
C ALA A 603 -1.38 -10.32 -7.82
N TRP A 604 -2.67 -10.38 -7.48
CA TRP A 604 -3.19 -11.27 -6.45
C TRP A 604 -3.09 -12.74 -6.88
N LEU A 605 -3.41 -13.07 -8.13
CA LEU A 605 -3.21 -14.42 -8.66
C LEU A 605 -1.74 -14.86 -8.58
N ALA A 606 -0.79 -13.95 -8.85
CA ALA A 606 0.63 -14.25 -8.73
C ALA A 606 1.03 -14.63 -7.29
N ASN A 607 0.50 -13.93 -6.27
CA ASN A 607 0.69 -14.30 -4.86
C ASN A 607 0.13 -15.72 -4.57
N MET A 608 -1.08 -16.03 -5.08
CA MET A 608 -1.68 -17.36 -4.94
C MET A 608 -0.85 -18.45 -5.62
N LYS A 609 -0.33 -18.19 -6.82
CA LYS A 609 0.55 -19.10 -7.56
C LYS A 609 1.85 -19.33 -6.80
N ALA A 610 2.45 -18.29 -6.21
CA ALA A 610 3.63 -18.42 -5.36
C ALA A 610 3.36 -19.31 -4.12
N ARG A 611 2.19 -19.14 -3.46
CA ARG A 611 1.79 -19.95 -2.30
C ARG A 611 1.60 -21.44 -2.60
N VAL A 612 1.30 -21.82 -3.85
CA VAL A 612 1.24 -23.22 -4.29
C VAL A 612 2.52 -23.70 -4.99
N ALA A 613 3.63 -22.96 -4.86
CA ALA A 613 4.91 -23.24 -5.49
C ALA A 613 4.90 -23.27 -7.03
N ASP A 614 3.93 -22.60 -7.68
CA ASP A 614 3.90 -22.40 -9.14
C ASP A 614 4.63 -21.10 -9.52
N GLY A 615 5.96 -21.14 -9.49
CA GLY A 615 6.81 -19.99 -9.83
C GLY A 615 6.66 -19.52 -11.28
N ASN A 616 6.45 -20.44 -12.22
CA ASN A 616 6.20 -20.08 -13.61
C ASN A 616 4.85 -19.37 -13.77
N GLY A 617 3.81 -19.82 -13.05
CA GLY A 617 2.50 -19.16 -13.01
C GLY A 617 2.54 -17.78 -12.40
N ALA A 618 3.29 -17.61 -11.30
CA ALA A 618 3.52 -16.29 -10.71
C ALA A 618 4.20 -15.34 -11.71
N LEU A 619 5.30 -15.79 -12.33
CA LEU A 619 6.04 -15.00 -13.34
C LEU A 619 5.15 -14.55 -14.50
N ARG A 620 4.33 -15.45 -15.07
CA ARG A 620 3.42 -15.12 -16.17
C ARG A 620 2.45 -13.99 -15.79
N ASN A 621 1.79 -14.11 -14.64
CA ASN A 621 0.84 -13.11 -14.18
C ASN A 621 1.50 -11.76 -13.87
N LEU A 622 2.72 -11.77 -13.31
CA LEU A 622 3.48 -10.53 -13.07
C LEU A 622 3.88 -9.83 -14.37
N HIS A 623 4.30 -10.57 -15.40
CA HIS A 623 4.55 -9.97 -16.72
C HIS A 623 3.28 -9.40 -17.34
N ILE A 624 2.14 -10.07 -17.22
CA ILE A 624 0.87 -9.52 -17.71
C ILE A 624 0.55 -8.21 -16.97
N PHE A 625 0.62 -8.21 -15.64
CA PHE A 625 0.41 -7.01 -14.82
C PHE A 625 1.29 -5.83 -15.27
N MET A 626 2.60 -6.03 -15.37
CA MET A 626 3.53 -4.94 -15.71
C MET A 626 3.38 -4.44 -17.16
N ASN A 627 3.08 -5.33 -18.10
CA ASN A 627 3.01 -4.97 -19.51
C ASN A 627 1.64 -4.40 -19.91
N ALA A 628 0.55 -4.92 -19.32
CA ALA A 628 -0.82 -4.58 -19.70
C ALA A 628 -1.51 -3.60 -18.74
N PHE A 629 -1.07 -3.52 -17.48
CA PHE A 629 -1.77 -2.79 -16.43
C PHE A 629 -0.87 -1.79 -15.70
N CYS A 630 0.30 -1.45 -16.24
CA CYS A 630 1.15 -0.38 -15.72
C CYS A 630 1.41 0.68 -16.80
N SER A 631 1.32 1.96 -16.43
CA SER A 631 1.77 3.07 -17.28
C SER A 631 3.30 3.22 -17.27
N PRO A 632 3.91 4.06 -18.13
CA PRO A 632 5.37 4.20 -18.21
C PRO A 632 6.08 4.58 -16.90
N ASN A 633 5.38 5.28 -15.99
CA ASN A 633 5.87 5.62 -14.65
C ASN A 633 5.64 4.50 -13.61
N SER A 634 5.17 3.33 -14.04
CA SER A 634 4.78 2.17 -13.25
C SER A 634 3.52 2.29 -12.39
N PHE A 635 2.65 3.28 -12.61
CA PHE A 635 1.35 3.28 -11.92
C PHE A 635 0.44 2.18 -12.46
N HIS A 636 -0.17 1.42 -11.54
CA HIS A 636 -1.16 0.41 -11.85
C HIS A 636 -2.45 1.06 -12.36
N LEU A 637 -2.82 0.73 -13.60
CA LEU A 637 -4.08 1.09 -14.25
C LEU A 637 -5.02 -0.11 -14.18
N ASN A 638 -6.30 0.15 -13.89
CA ASN A 638 -7.26 -0.94 -13.69
C ASN A 638 -7.57 -1.74 -14.96
N GLY A 639 -7.66 -1.10 -16.13
CA GLY A 639 -7.95 -1.76 -17.42
C GLY A 639 -6.69 -2.15 -18.21
N ASP A 640 -6.87 -3.04 -19.19
CA ASP A 640 -5.83 -3.49 -20.13
C ASP A 640 -5.47 -2.36 -21.12
N GLN A 641 -4.18 -2.04 -21.21
CA GLN A 641 -3.61 -0.99 -22.04
C GLN A 641 -2.95 -1.50 -23.33
N THR A 642 -3.06 -2.79 -23.61
CA THR A 642 -2.34 -3.45 -24.71
C THR A 642 -3.24 -4.07 -25.77
N ASP A 643 -4.56 -4.06 -25.58
CA ASP A 643 -5.56 -4.67 -26.48
C ASP A 643 -5.27 -6.17 -26.76
N ASN A 644 -4.63 -6.86 -25.81
CA ASN A 644 -4.25 -8.27 -25.93
C ASN A 644 -5.33 -9.23 -25.39
N GLY A 645 -6.46 -8.70 -24.92
CA GLY A 645 -7.56 -9.49 -24.36
C GLY A 645 -7.31 -9.95 -22.91
N TYR A 646 -6.48 -9.22 -22.15
CA TYR A 646 -6.29 -9.50 -20.72
C TYR A 646 -7.40 -8.92 -19.84
N SER A 647 -8.30 -8.13 -20.41
CA SER A 647 -9.53 -7.65 -19.78
C SER A 647 -10.45 -7.04 -20.85
N GLN A 648 -11.77 -7.04 -20.62
CA GLN A 648 -12.71 -6.19 -21.36
C GLN A 648 -12.67 -4.73 -20.88
N TYR A 649 -12.09 -4.49 -19.70
CA TYR A 649 -11.91 -3.14 -19.18
C TYR A 649 -10.68 -2.48 -19.80
N THR A 650 -10.86 -1.29 -20.36
CA THR A 650 -9.78 -0.47 -20.95
C THR A 650 -9.63 0.90 -20.28
N TYR A 651 -10.42 1.16 -19.23
CA TYR A 651 -10.40 2.42 -18.50
C TYR A 651 -9.09 2.56 -17.67
N ARG A 652 -8.66 3.81 -17.46
CA ARG A 652 -7.30 4.17 -16.96
C ARG A 652 -7.18 4.88 -15.60
N PRO A 653 -8.13 4.81 -14.65
CA PRO A 653 -7.89 5.34 -13.32
C PRO A 653 -6.83 4.43 -12.68
N PHE A 654 -5.77 5.07 -12.19
CA PHE A 654 -4.74 4.36 -11.46
C PHE A 654 -5.12 4.23 -9.99
N THR A 655 -4.75 3.09 -9.41
CA THR A 655 -4.88 2.78 -7.98
C THR A 655 -3.65 1.98 -7.57
N LEU A 656 -3.11 2.15 -6.36
CA LEU A 656 -1.77 1.67 -6.03
C LEU A 656 -1.70 0.25 -5.46
N GLU A 657 -2.83 -0.40 -5.19
CA GLU A 657 -2.85 -1.71 -4.55
C GLU A 657 -2.23 -2.81 -5.42
N GLY A 658 -2.46 -2.79 -6.74
CA GLY A 658 -1.92 -3.78 -7.66
C GLY A 658 -0.39 -3.72 -7.74
N ASN A 659 0.14 -2.50 -7.67
CA ASN A 659 1.56 -2.20 -7.55
C ASN A 659 2.19 -2.88 -6.33
N PHE A 660 1.63 -2.65 -5.14
CA PHE A 660 2.16 -3.25 -3.91
C PHE A 660 1.91 -4.77 -3.85
N ALA A 661 0.80 -5.26 -4.39
CA ALA A 661 0.55 -6.70 -4.53
C ALA A 661 1.55 -7.39 -5.47
N CYS A 662 2.04 -6.69 -6.51
CA CYS A 662 3.09 -7.18 -7.40
C CYS A 662 4.41 -7.37 -6.64
N ALA A 663 4.83 -6.39 -5.84
CA ALA A 663 6.01 -6.54 -4.98
C ALA A 663 5.85 -7.66 -3.96
N ALA A 664 4.67 -7.80 -3.34
CA ALA A 664 4.36 -8.88 -2.43
C ALA A 664 4.46 -10.26 -3.11
N ALA A 665 4.00 -10.41 -4.37
CA ALA A 665 4.11 -11.66 -5.11
C ALA A 665 5.57 -12.05 -5.37
N ILE A 666 6.41 -11.08 -5.74
CA ILE A 666 7.86 -11.31 -5.89
C ILE A 666 8.44 -11.76 -4.55
N GLN A 667 8.07 -11.12 -3.45
CA GLN A 667 8.53 -11.51 -2.12
C GLN A 667 8.04 -12.91 -1.72
N GLU A 668 6.80 -13.28 -2.02
CA GLU A 668 6.22 -14.62 -1.80
C GLU A 668 6.91 -15.71 -2.63
N MET A 669 7.46 -15.38 -3.80
CA MET A 669 8.31 -16.29 -4.58
C MET A 669 9.68 -16.54 -3.93
N LEU A 670 10.17 -15.56 -3.16
CA LEU A 670 11.50 -15.54 -2.53
C LEU A 670 11.50 -16.04 -1.07
N LEU A 671 10.47 -15.72 -0.28
CA LEU A 671 10.39 -15.99 1.15
C LEU A 671 8.94 -16.17 1.59
N GLN A 672 8.65 -17.31 2.24
CA GLN A 672 7.38 -17.59 2.90
C GLN A 672 7.59 -17.90 4.38
N SER A 673 6.68 -17.44 5.24
CA SER A 673 6.74 -17.71 6.69
C SER A 673 5.39 -17.78 7.40
N HIS A 674 4.27 -17.65 6.68
CA HIS A 674 2.92 -17.57 7.22
C HIS A 674 2.47 -18.81 8.01
N THR A 675 3.05 -19.98 7.72
CA THR A 675 2.78 -21.24 8.45
C THR A 675 3.60 -21.40 9.73
N GLY A 676 4.41 -20.40 10.09
CA GLY A 676 5.39 -20.49 11.17
C GLY A 676 6.64 -21.32 10.81
N ILE A 677 6.83 -21.62 9.53
CA ILE A 677 8.03 -22.25 8.96
C ILE A 677 8.58 -21.32 7.88
N ILE A 678 9.84 -20.92 8.02
CA ILE A 678 10.57 -20.14 7.03
C ILE A 678 10.88 -21.04 5.84
N LYS A 679 10.49 -20.62 4.64
CA LYS A 679 10.85 -21.26 3.36
C LYS A 679 11.52 -20.23 2.47
N VAL A 680 12.73 -20.53 2.01
CA VAL A 680 13.44 -19.70 1.04
C VAL A 680 13.22 -20.23 -0.37
N PHE A 681 13.08 -19.32 -1.33
CA PHE A 681 12.87 -19.63 -2.75
C PHE A 681 11.72 -20.63 -3.02
N PRO A 682 10.57 -20.54 -2.33
CA PRO A 682 9.51 -21.55 -2.43
C PRO A 682 8.86 -21.65 -3.82
N ALA A 683 8.95 -20.60 -4.64
CA ALA A 683 8.29 -20.56 -5.95
C ALA A 683 9.14 -19.84 -7.02
N LEU A 684 10.38 -20.25 -7.20
CA LEU A 684 11.20 -19.71 -8.29
C LEU A 684 10.74 -20.25 -9.66
N PRO A 685 10.69 -19.41 -10.71
CA PRO A 685 10.50 -19.87 -12.08
C PRO A 685 11.65 -20.79 -12.49
N THR A 686 11.32 -21.84 -13.26
CA THR A 686 12.30 -22.86 -13.69
C THR A 686 13.47 -22.29 -14.51
N SER A 687 13.28 -21.14 -15.14
CA SER A 687 14.29 -20.41 -15.92
C SER A 687 15.31 -19.67 -15.05
N TRP A 688 14.99 -19.35 -13.80
CA TRP A 688 15.88 -18.59 -12.93
C TRP A 688 16.97 -19.50 -12.36
N LYS A 689 18.23 -19.06 -12.49
CA LYS A 689 19.40 -19.82 -12.03
C LYS A 689 20.18 -19.12 -10.94
N ASN A 690 20.18 -17.79 -10.94
CA ASN A 690 20.90 -16.97 -9.98
C ASN A 690 19.93 -15.95 -9.39
N VAL A 691 19.65 -16.07 -8.10
CA VAL A 691 18.72 -15.20 -7.37
C VAL A 691 19.33 -14.95 -6.00
N SER A 692 19.18 -13.76 -5.45
CA SER A 692 19.52 -13.52 -4.04
C SER A 692 18.61 -12.46 -3.43
N PHE A 693 18.49 -12.49 -2.12
CA PHE A 693 17.89 -11.39 -1.37
C PHE A 693 18.62 -11.21 -0.05
N ARG A 694 18.54 -9.99 0.49
CA ARG A 694 19.13 -9.64 1.77
C ARG A 694 18.07 -9.06 2.70
N ASN A 695 18.09 -9.52 3.95
CA ASN A 695 17.31 -9.02 5.06
C ASN A 695 15.80 -8.89 4.80
N LEU A 696 15.22 -9.77 3.97
CA LEU A 696 13.76 -9.92 3.95
C LEU A 696 13.31 -10.45 5.31
N ARG A 697 12.17 -10.00 5.80
CA ARG A 697 11.69 -10.31 7.13
C ARG A 697 10.69 -11.45 7.09
N ALA A 698 10.84 -12.41 8.00
CA ALA A 698 9.89 -13.48 8.26
C ALA A 698 9.16 -13.27 9.60
N MET A 699 7.97 -13.85 9.74
CA MET A 699 7.22 -13.88 11.00
C MET A 699 8.09 -14.47 12.13
N GLY A 700 8.03 -13.86 13.31
CA GLY A 700 8.93 -14.12 14.43
C GLY A 700 10.08 -13.11 14.57
N ALA A 701 10.06 -12.03 13.79
CA ALA A 701 11.13 -11.01 13.74
C ALA A 701 12.50 -11.62 13.37
N PHE A 702 12.50 -12.45 12.32
CA PHE A 702 13.70 -13.02 11.72
C PHE A 702 14.02 -12.28 10.41
N LEU A 703 15.24 -11.76 10.29
CA LEU A 703 15.78 -11.26 9.03
C LEU A 703 16.46 -12.42 8.31
N VAL A 704 16.11 -12.62 7.05
CA VAL A 704 16.58 -13.72 6.22
C VAL A 704 17.27 -13.14 5.00
N SER A 705 18.48 -13.63 4.75
CA SER A 705 19.20 -13.43 3.49
C SER A 705 19.46 -14.79 2.88
N ALA A 706 19.33 -14.93 1.56
CA ALA A 706 19.61 -16.20 0.91
C ALA A 706 20.16 -15.99 -0.50
N SER A 707 20.94 -16.97 -0.97
CA SER A 707 21.45 -17.03 -2.33
C SER A 707 21.08 -18.35 -2.99
N TYR A 708 20.70 -18.25 -4.25
CA TYR A 708 20.39 -19.36 -5.15
C TYR A 708 21.31 -19.24 -6.35
N VAL A 709 22.15 -20.23 -6.58
CA VAL A 709 23.22 -20.19 -7.59
C VAL A 709 23.15 -21.45 -8.43
N ASN A 710 23.20 -21.28 -9.75
CA ASN A 710 23.11 -22.38 -10.72
C ASN A 710 21.90 -23.32 -10.54
N GLY A 711 20.78 -22.84 -9.99
CA GLY A 711 19.60 -23.68 -9.79
C GLY A 711 19.51 -24.37 -8.43
N GLU A 712 20.35 -24.04 -7.45
CA GLU A 712 20.33 -24.62 -6.11
C GLU A 712 20.51 -23.55 -5.03
N VAL A 713 19.93 -23.78 -3.84
CA VAL A 713 20.14 -22.89 -2.69
C VAL A 713 21.58 -23.04 -2.23
N ALA A 714 22.35 -21.96 -2.29
CA ALA A 714 23.78 -21.96 -1.94
C ALA A 714 24.00 -21.57 -0.47
N SER A 715 23.29 -20.56 0.03
CA SER A 715 23.38 -20.12 1.42
C SER A 715 22.09 -19.51 1.94
N ILE A 716 21.88 -19.61 3.25
CA ILE A 716 20.80 -18.95 4.00
C ILE A 716 21.41 -18.39 5.29
N THR A 717 21.20 -17.10 5.54
CA THR A 717 21.54 -16.45 6.81
C THR A 717 20.25 -16.03 7.48
N VAL A 718 20.07 -16.41 8.74
CA VAL A 718 18.93 -15.99 9.57
C VAL A 718 19.44 -15.26 10.80
N THR A 719 19.01 -14.02 10.97
CA THR A 719 19.28 -13.18 12.15
C THR A 719 17.99 -12.97 12.92
N SER A 720 18.00 -13.19 14.23
CA SER A 720 16.82 -13.00 15.08
C SER A 720 16.88 -11.66 15.80
N GLU A 721 15.95 -10.74 15.57
CA GLU A 721 15.96 -9.44 16.27
C GLU A 721 15.40 -9.51 17.68
N LYS A 722 14.44 -10.40 17.93
CA LYS A 722 13.72 -10.54 19.21
C LYS A 722 13.95 -11.89 19.90
N GLY A 723 14.83 -12.74 19.35
CA GLY A 723 14.95 -14.13 19.77
C GLY A 723 13.73 -14.96 19.33
N GLY A 724 13.59 -16.14 19.91
CA GLY A 724 12.42 -16.99 19.70
C GLY A 724 12.75 -18.30 18.97
N ARG A 725 11.73 -19.10 18.71
CA ARG A 725 11.87 -20.40 18.05
C ARG A 725 11.84 -20.23 16.54
N MET A 726 12.98 -20.38 15.89
CA MET A 726 13.10 -20.41 14.44
C MET A 726 12.84 -21.83 13.94
N ARG A 727 12.06 -21.94 12.86
CA ARG A 727 11.80 -23.19 12.13
C ARG A 727 12.05 -22.92 10.65
N LEU A 728 13.01 -23.62 10.06
CA LEU A 728 13.41 -23.48 8.66
C LEU A 728 13.12 -24.79 7.92
N ASP A 729 12.44 -24.71 6.79
CA ASP A 729 12.42 -25.78 5.79
C ASP A 729 13.81 -25.84 5.15
N ASN A 730 14.68 -26.71 5.69
CA ASN A 730 16.10 -26.66 5.42
C ASN A 730 16.44 -27.45 4.15
N PRO A 731 16.80 -26.78 3.04
CA PRO A 731 17.06 -27.46 1.76
C PRO A 731 18.34 -28.31 1.80
N PHE A 732 19.25 -28.07 2.75
CA PHE A 732 20.52 -28.81 2.87
C PHE A 732 20.36 -30.17 3.55
N THR A 733 19.31 -30.33 4.35
CA THR A 733 19.03 -31.58 5.08
C THR A 733 17.72 -32.24 4.63
N SER A 734 16.87 -31.53 3.88
CA SER A 734 15.51 -31.96 3.54
C SER A 734 14.63 -32.23 4.76
N GLU A 735 14.90 -31.54 5.88
CA GLU A 735 14.17 -31.66 7.14
C GLU A 735 13.86 -30.26 7.70
N ILE A 736 12.87 -30.17 8.59
CA ILE A 736 12.64 -28.93 9.34
C ILE A 736 13.74 -28.79 10.39
N THR A 737 14.58 -27.76 10.24
CA THR A 737 15.55 -27.37 11.26
C THR A 737 14.91 -26.43 12.26
N GLU A 738 15.00 -26.76 13.54
CA GLU A 738 14.44 -25.96 14.62
C GLU A 738 15.52 -25.51 15.59
N LYS A 739 15.54 -24.20 15.91
CA LYS A 739 16.47 -23.65 16.88
C LYS A 739 15.85 -22.51 17.68
N VAL A 740 16.07 -22.51 18.98
CA VAL A 740 15.75 -21.37 19.85
C VAL A 740 16.91 -20.38 19.76
N MET A 741 16.62 -19.20 19.21
CA MET A 741 17.59 -18.14 18.99
C MET A 741 17.49 -17.05 20.05
N LYS A 742 18.60 -16.39 20.35
CA LYS A 742 18.65 -15.16 21.17
C LYS A 742 18.52 -13.91 20.29
N PRO A 743 18.08 -12.76 20.85
CA PRO A 743 18.16 -11.48 20.16
C PRO A 743 19.59 -11.19 19.68
N GLY A 744 19.73 -10.79 18.41
CA GLY A 744 21.00 -10.56 17.72
C GLY A 744 21.73 -11.83 17.27
N GLU A 745 21.25 -13.04 17.58
CA GLU A 745 21.88 -14.27 17.11
C GLU A 745 21.69 -14.43 15.61
N THR A 746 22.78 -14.79 14.93
CA THR A 746 22.80 -15.09 13.49
C THR A 746 23.26 -16.53 13.26
N ILE A 747 22.57 -17.24 12.38
CA ILE A 747 22.91 -18.59 11.94
C ILE A 747 23.06 -18.59 10.43
N VAL A 748 24.10 -19.25 9.94
CA VAL A 748 24.35 -19.47 8.52
C VAL A 748 24.17 -20.95 8.20
N PHE A 749 23.43 -21.23 7.12
CA PHE A 749 23.23 -22.53 6.53
C PHE A 749 23.80 -22.53 5.11
N GLY A 750 24.37 -23.65 4.67
CA GLY A 750 25.11 -23.71 3.41
C GLY A 750 26.60 -23.38 3.59
N ASN A 751 27.35 -23.47 2.50
CA ASN A 751 28.82 -23.31 2.48
C ASN A 751 29.27 -21.87 2.27
#